data_AF-A0AAE0UZF9-F1
#
_entry.id   AF-A0AAE0UZF9-F1
#
_cell.length_a   1.000
_cell.length_b   1.000
_cell.length_c   1.000
_cell.angle_alpha   90.00
_cell.angle_beta   90.00
_cell.angle_gamma   90.00
#
_symmetry.space_group_name_H-M   'P 1'
#
loop_
_entity.id
_entity.type
_entity.pdbx_description
1 polymer ?
#
loop_
_entity_poly.entity_id
_entity_poly.type
_entity_poly.pdbx_seq_one_letter_code
_entity_poly.pdbx_strand_id
1 'polypeptide(L)'
;MDRTEENRQEYKELQGRVKREVSKAKKKAYDELYTRLDTREGEKDLYRLARQRDRDGKDVQQVRVIKDRDGRVLTSEESVQRRWKEYFEELMNEENEREKRVEGVNSVEQKVDKIRKDEVRRALKRMKSGKAVGPDDIPVEVWKCLEEAAVEFLASLFNRVLESERMPEEWRSVLVPIFKNKGDVQSCSNYRGIKLMSHTMKLWERVVEARLRKVVEICEQQYGFMPRKSTTDAIFALRILMEKYRDGQRELHCVFVDLEKAYDRVPREELWYCMRKSGVAEKYVRVVQDMYERSRTVVRCAVGQTEEFKVEVGLHQGSALSPFLFAIVMDQLSEEIRQESPWTMMFADDIVICSESREQVEENLERWRFALERRGMKVSCSKTEYMCVNVREGSGTVRLQGEEVKKVQEFKYLGSTVQSNGECGKEVKKQVQAGWNGWRKVSGVLCDQKISARIKGKVYRTVVRPAMLYGLETVSLRKRQESELEVAELKMLWFSLGVTRLDRIRNEYIRGTAHVGRLGDKVREARLRWFGHVQRREKAAAIDAKANANAKANASGCRQEENAKTENTFIISEHDLQHLGLSPFLCQWISNLLTGRPQAVRIGRHVSVFLILSTGAPQGCVRSPLLYSLYTYDFVATNNSITIKFADDTVVVRLISDNNETVYLEEIRNLENWCQRISLLLNVSKTNELIKDFSTKQEGNYQTPLINESPVERVDSFRYLGVHITQDLSWSCHINTVVKKVRQRLYHLRHLKDFRLPSKALRNVYSYTIESILMGNIMTWFGNSTMQDGRALQRVVRSAKRIIHTKFPDLHSIYSKRCWTKARKIVKDLSHPNNGLFSLCLQVCTLQTCNVQTLTSGHQTLTSGHVPTVYKKARVIPILKKPALDPSDINNYRPVSLLSFLSKIQLSDYLMQNNLHDPNQSGFKAAHSTETALLAVTEKLHAARSAKLSSVLILLDLSAAFDTVNHKTLLSTLKSLGICGTAWEWFASYLDGCSYQVTWNSAPRRLSTGVPQGSVLGPLLFSL
;
A
#
# COMPACT_ATOMS: atom_id res chain seq x y z
N MET A 1 -23.70 -41.88 -19.14
CA MET A 1 -23.66 -41.64 -17.69
C MET A 1 -25.07 -41.78 -17.17
N ASP A 2 -25.35 -42.92 -16.55
CA ASP A 2 -26.70 -43.29 -16.18
C ASP A 2 -27.21 -42.56 -14.95
N ARG A 3 -28.50 -42.24 -15.00
CA ARG A 3 -29.23 -41.52 -13.94
C ARG A 3 -29.86 -42.51 -12.95
N THR A 4 -29.10 -43.51 -12.51
CA THR A 4 -29.50 -44.37 -11.38
C THR A 4 -29.61 -43.54 -10.10
N GLU A 5 -30.51 -43.91 -9.19
CA GLU A 5 -30.72 -43.11 -7.97
C GLU A 5 -29.52 -43.21 -7.01
N GLU A 6 -28.71 -44.27 -7.09
CA GLU A 6 -27.41 -44.39 -6.40
C GLU A 6 -26.42 -43.32 -6.88
N ASN A 7 -26.16 -43.21 -8.19
CA ASN A 7 -25.31 -42.15 -8.76
C ASN A 7 -25.82 -40.75 -8.36
N ARG A 8 -27.16 -40.60 -8.27
CA ARG A 8 -27.81 -39.36 -7.86
C ARG A 8 -27.64 -39.08 -6.36
N GLN A 9 -27.55 -40.10 -5.52
CA GLN A 9 -27.30 -40.00 -4.09
C GLN A 9 -25.81 -39.73 -3.80
N GLU A 10 -24.90 -40.47 -4.43
CA GLU A 10 -23.45 -40.23 -4.34
C GLU A 10 -23.11 -38.80 -4.77
N TYR A 11 -23.71 -38.29 -5.86
CA TYR A 11 -23.57 -36.90 -6.28
C TYR A 11 -24.06 -35.90 -5.21
N LYS A 12 -25.16 -36.16 -4.49
CA LYS A 12 -25.61 -35.32 -3.37
C LYS A 12 -24.59 -35.33 -2.24
N GLU A 13 -23.99 -36.48 -1.92
CA GLU A 13 -23.00 -36.61 -0.85
C GLU A 13 -21.65 -35.96 -1.19
N LEU A 14 -21.13 -36.17 -2.39
CA LEU A 14 -19.94 -35.51 -2.91
C LEU A 14 -20.13 -33.99 -2.97
N GLN A 15 -21.28 -33.52 -3.47
CA GLN A 15 -21.64 -32.10 -3.43
C GLN A 15 -21.74 -31.59 -1.97
N GLY A 16 -22.22 -32.42 -1.03
CA GLY A 16 -22.26 -32.13 0.41
C GLY A 16 -20.89 -32.09 1.09
N ARG A 17 -19.91 -32.89 0.63
CA ARG A 17 -18.50 -32.80 1.06
C ARG A 17 -17.84 -31.54 0.49
N VAL A 18 -17.97 -31.28 -0.81
CA VAL A 18 -17.43 -30.08 -1.47
C VAL A 18 -18.00 -28.80 -0.86
N LYS A 19 -19.32 -28.73 -0.60
CA LYS A 19 -19.96 -27.59 0.10
C LYS A 19 -19.38 -27.37 1.50
N ARG A 20 -19.04 -28.44 2.25
CA ARG A 20 -18.41 -28.35 3.58
C ARG A 20 -16.98 -27.81 3.50
N GLU A 21 -16.14 -28.31 2.60
CA GLU A 21 -14.75 -27.80 2.47
C GLU A 21 -14.69 -26.38 1.91
N VAL A 22 -15.54 -26.05 0.92
CA VAL A 22 -15.68 -24.66 0.43
C VAL A 22 -16.16 -23.73 1.55
N SER A 23 -17.00 -24.21 2.48
CA SER A 23 -17.42 -23.45 3.66
C SER A 23 -16.26 -23.23 4.65
N LYS A 24 -15.45 -24.26 4.95
CA LYS A 24 -14.23 -24.13 5.78
C LYS A 24 -13.23 -23.14 5.16
N ALA A 25 -12.95 -23.28 3.87
CA ALA A 25 -12.02 -22.41 3.14
C ALA A 25 -12.51 -20.95 3.12
N LYS A 26 -13.81 -20.71 2.85
CA LYS A 26 -14.41 -19.37 2.94
C LYS A 26 -14.36 -18.81 4.37
N LYS A 27 -14.65 -19.62 5.39
CA LYS A 27 -14.55 -19.22 6.81
C LYS A 27 -13.14 -18.73 7.11
N LYS A 28 -12.12 -19.54 6.82
CA LYS A 28 -10.71 -19.17 7.00
C LYS A 28 -10.37 -17.86 6.27
N ALA A 29 -10.69 -17.78 4.97
CA ALA A 29 -10.44 -16.61 4.12
C ALA A 29 -11.06 -15.31 4.66
N TYR A 30 -12.23 -15.39 5.31
CA TYR A 30 -12.85 -14.24 5.98
C TYR A 30 -12.17 -13.88 7.29
N ASP A 31 -11.76 -14.85 8.09
CA ASP A 31 -11.08 -14.62 9.36
C ASP A 31 -9.67 -13.97 9.13
N GLU A 32 -8.95 -14.29 8.03
CA GLU A 32 -7.74 -13.54 7.58
C GLU A 32 -8.04 -12.08 7.23
N LEU A 33 -9.19 -11.87 6.59
CA LEU A 33 -9.56 -10.62 5.98
C LEU A 33 -9.94 -9.63 7.08
N TYR A 34 -10.74 -10.07 8.05
CA TYR A 34 -11.12 -9.30 9.23
C TYR A 34 -9.89 -8.90 10.07
N THR A 35 -8.90 -9.78 10.19
CA THR A 35 -7.61 -9.49 10.85
C THR A 35 -6.83 -8.39 10.12
N ARG A 36 -6.72 -8.47 8.78
CA ARG A 36 -6.09 -7.41 7.96
C ARG A 36 -6.83 -6.07 8.02
N LEU A 37 -8.16 -6.07 8.14
CA LEU A 37 -8.98 -4.85 8.14
C LEU A 37 -8.68 -3.90 9.30
N ASP A 38 -8.03 -4.34 10.39
CA ASP A 38 -7.64 -3.43 11.47
C ASP A 38 -6.38 -2.59 11.13
N THR A 39 -5.61 -2.95 10.09
CA THR A 39 -4.43 -2.18 9.63
C THR A 39 -4.79 -0.82 8.98
N ARG A 40 -3.79 0.04 8.72
CA ARG A 40 -3.96 1.34 8.04
C ARG A 40 -3.99 1.19 6.51
N GLU A 41 -3.37 0.13 6.00
CA GLU A 41 -3.43 -0.28 4.60
C GLU A 41 -4.76 -0.97 4.29
N GLY A 42 -5.25 -1.77 5.25
CA GLY A 42 -6.54 -2.46 5.23
C GLY A 42 -7.76 -1.55 5.09
N GLU A 43 -7.64 -0.23 5.26
CA GLU A 43 -8.67 0.74 4.85
C GLU A 43 -8.92 0.71 3.33
N LYS A 44 -7.85 0.52 2.51
CA LYS A 44 -7.97 0.32 1.06
C LYS A 44 -8.57 -1.04 0.74
N ASP A 45 -8.22 -2.06 1.53
CA ASP A 45 -8.77 -3.40 1.36
C ASP A 45 -10.25 -3.42 1.74
N LEU A 46 -10.68 -2.66 2.74
CA LEU A 46 -12.08 -2.42 3.12
C LEU A 46 -12.89 -1.83 1.96
N TYR A 47 -12.37 -0.80 1.29
CA TYR A 47 -13.00 -0.27 0.07
C TYR A 47 -12.94 -1.26 -1.11
N ARG A 48 -11.91 -2.09 -1.23
CA ARG A 48 -11.84 -3.15 -2.24
C ARG A 48 -12.89 -4.23 -1.97
N LEU A 49 -13.05 -4.65 -0.72
CA LEU A 49 -14.04 -5.60 -0.21
C LEU A 49 -15.46 -5.11 -0.49
N ALA A 50 -15.76 -3.86 -0.12
CA ALA A 50 -17.05 -3.24 -0.37
C ALA A 50 -17.34 -3.16 -1.88
N ARG A 51 -16.35 -2.75 -2.70
CA ARG A 51 -16.45 -2.76 -4.18
C ARG A 51 -16.39 -4.14 -4.83
N GLN A 52 -16.05 -5.19 -4.08
CA GLN A 52 -16.04 -6.57 -4.57
C GLN A 52 -17.40 -7.18 -4.28
N ARG A 53 -17.88 -7.14 -3.04
CA ARG A 53 -19.26 -7.54 -2.70
C ARG A 53 -20.34 -6.72 -3.43
N ASP A 54 -20.10 -5.44 -3.73
CA ASP A 54 -20.96 -4.60 -4.60
C ASP A 54 -20.81 -4.87 -6.11
N ARG A 55 -20.02 -5.88 -6.49
CA ARG A 55 -20.02 -6.52 -7.81
C ARG A 55 -20.52 -7.96 -7.71
N ASP A 56 -20.09 -8.71 -6.69
CA ASP A 56 -20.50 -10.09 -6.45
C ASP A 56 -22.01 -10.21 -6.20
N GLY A 57 -22.60 -9.22 -5.51
CA GLY A 57 -24.03 -9.06 -5.26
C GLY A 57 -24.77 -8.21 -6.31
N LYS A 58 -24.29 -8.21 -7.56
CA LYS A 58 -25.05 -7.77 -8.74
C LYS A 58 -25.23 -8.97 -9.65
N ASP A 59 -26.45 -9.19 -10.12
CA ASP A 59 -26.82 -10.39 -10.87
C ASP A 59 -26.08 -10.51 -12.21
N VAL A 60 -25.53 -9.41 -12.72
CA VAL A 60 -24.67 -9.39 -13.91
C VAL A 60 -23.31 -8.74 -13.60
N GLN A 61 -22.29 -9.58 -13.43
CA GLN A 61 -20.90 -9.15 -13.17
C GLN A 61 -20.15 -8.74 -14.46
N GLN A 62 -20.52 -9.34 -15.60
CA GLN A 62 -20.04 -9.00 -16.94
C GLN A 62 -21.22 -9.08 -17.89
N VAL A 63 -21.55 -7.97 -18.55
CA VAL A 63 -22.61 -7.94 -19.58
C VAL A 63 -22.01 -8.47 -20.89
N ARG A 64 -22.34 -9.73 -21.21
CA ARG A 64 -21.94 -10.43 -22.45
C ARG A 64 -22.97 -10.34 -23.57
N VAL A 65 -24.18 -9.89 -23.27
CA VAL A 65 -25.30 -9.74 -24.21
C VAL A 65 -25.80 -8.30 -24.19
N ILE A 66 -26.10 -7.74 -25.35
CA ILE A 66 -26.40 -6.31 -25.54
C ILE A 66 -27.57 -6.17 -26.52
N LYS A 67 -28.38 -5.12 -26.38
CA LYS A 67 -29.47 -4.85 -27.32
C LYS A 67 -28.98 -4.14 -28.58
N ASP A 68 -29.57 -4.52 -29.72
CA ASP A 68 -29.43 -3.81 -30.99
C ASP A 68 -30.17 -2.45 -30.97
N ARG A 69 -30.55 -1.91 -32.13
CA ARG A 69 -31.35 -0.67 -32.22
C ARG A 69 -32.84 -0.93 -31.98
N ASP A 70 -33.33 -2.12 -32.33
CA ASP A 70 -34.73 -2.54 -32.23
C ASP A 70 -35.10 -3.15 -30.86
N GLY A 71 -34.12 -3.21 -29.95
CA GLY A 71 -34.28 -3.73 -28.59
C GLY A 71 -34.14 -5.25 -28.46
N ARG A 72 -33.77 -5.96 -29.54
CA ARG A 72 -33.55 -7.41 -29.54
C ARG A 72 -32.18 -7.71 -28.92
N VAL A 73 -32.07 -8.83 -28.20
CA VAL A 73 -30.86 -9.18 -27.45
C VAL A 73 -29.86 -9.94 -28.33
N LEU A 74 -28.72 -9.33 -28.61
CA LEU A 74 -27.59 -9.92 -29.32
C LEU A 74 -26.81 -10.86 -28.38
N THR A 75 -26.53 -12.07 -28.86
CA THR A 75 -25.95 -13.17 -28.07
C THR A 75 -24.62 -13.70 -28.59
N SER A 76 -24.28 -13.50 -29.87
CA SER A 76 -22.98 -13.90 -30.43
C SER A 76 -21.90 -12.86 -30.13
N GLU A 77 -20.67 -13.32 -29.88
CA GLU A 77 -19.57 -12.43 -29.47
C GLU A 77 -19.28 -11.38 -30.57
N GLU A 78 -19.32 -11.75 -31.84
CA GLU A 78 -19.18 -10.83 -32.98
C GLU A 78 -20.27 -9.76 -33.04
N SER A 79 -21.55 -10.12 -32.87
CA SER A 79 -22.64 -9.14 -32.96
C SER A 79 -22.60 -8.16 -31.78
N VAL A 80 -22.24 -8.63 -30.59
CA VAL A 80 -22.03 -7.78 -29.41
C VAL A 80 -20.81 -6.88 -29.57
N GLN A 81 -19.69 -7.37 -30.14
CA GLN A 81 -18.53 -6.54 -30.48
C GLN A 81 -18.89 -5.47 -31.52
N ARG A 82 -19.57 -5.85 -32.62
CA ARG A 82 -20.01 -4.92 -33.67
C ARG A 82 -20.92 -3.83 -33.11
N ARG A 83 -21.91 -4.21 -32.30
CA ARG A 83 -22.83 -3.29 -31.63
C ARG A 83 -22.13 -2.32 -30.68
N TRP A 84 -21.06 -2.76 -29.99
CA TRP A 84 -20.21 -1.88 -29.18
C TRP A 84 -19.37 -0.92 -30.02
N LYS A 85 -18.84 -1.36 -31.17
CA LYS A 85 -18.14 -0.52 -32.13
C LYS A 85 -19.09 0.56 -32.65
N GLU A 86 -20.19 0.17 -33.27
CA GLU A 86 -21.25 1.06 -33.79
C GLU A 86 -21.62 2.16 -32.79
N TYR A 87 -22.00 1.79 -31.55
CA TYR A 87 -22.44 2.76 -30.55
C TYR A 87 -21.36 3.79 -30.18
N PHE A 88 -20.11 3.37 -30.05
CA PHE A 88 -19.03 4.30 -29.67
C PHE A 88 -18.41 5.04 -30.86
N GLU A 89 -18.47 4.47 -32.06
CA GLU A 89 -18.09 5.11 -33.33
C GLU A 89 -19.11 6.20 -33.70
N GLU A 90 -20.40 5.94 -33.53
CA GLU A 90 -21.47 6.95 -33.61
C GLU A 90 -21.26 8.05 -32.54
N LEU A 91 -21.19 7.67 -31.25
CA LEU A 91 -21.07 8.63 -30.14
C LEU A 91 -19.84 9.57 -30.22
N MET A 92 -18.73 9.11 -30.80
CA MET A 92 -17.43 9.82 -30.82
C MET A 92 -17.14 10.55 -32.14
N ASN A 93 -18.04 10.47 -33.13
CA ASN A 93 -17.89 11.13 -34.44
C ASN A 93 -19.15 11.95 -34.83
N GLU A 94 -20.27 11.78 -34.15
CA GLU A 94 -21.50 12.59 -34.27
C GLU A 94 -21.32 13.97 -33.59
N GLU A 95 -20.99 15.01 -34.37
CA GLU A 95 -20.96 16.42 -33.94
C GLU A 95 -22.37 17.03 -33.98
N ASN A 96 -22.67 18.01 -33.12
CA ASN A 96 -23.93 18.78 -33.20
C ASN A 96 -23.79 19.91 -34.24
N GLU A 97 -24.91 20.36 -34.81
CA GLU A 97 -24.93 21.57 -35.67
C GLU A 97 -24.39 22.80 -34.92
N ARG A 98 -23.67 23.68 -35.64
CA ARG A 98 -23.10 24.92 -35.12
C ARG A 98 -22.83 25.95 -36.20
N GLU A 99 -22.78 27.22 -35.81
CA GLU A 99 -22.22 28.28 -36.64
C GLU A 99 -20.70 28.05 -36.84
N LYS A 100 -20.25 28.06 -38.10
CA LYS A 100 -18.82 28.20 -38.40
C LYS A 100 -18.35 29.60 -38.01
N ARG A 101 -17.12 29.70 -37.49
CA ARG A 101 -16.51 30.99 -37.18
C ARG A 101 -15.94 31.61 -38.46
N VAL A 102 -16.35 32.84 -38.76
CA VAL A 102 -15.90 33.60 -39.93
C VAL A 102 -14.53 34.23 -39.69
N GLU A 103 -14.26 34.64 -38.45
CA GLU A 103 -13.00 35.25 -38.02
C GLU A 103 -12.07 34.22 -37.37
N GLY A 104 -10.80 34.26 -37.76
CA GLY A 104 -9.72 33.51 -37.10
C GLY A 104 -9.07 34.33 -35.98
N VAL A 105 -8.81 33.71 -34.83
CA VAL A 105 -7.95 34.31 -33.79
C VAL A 105 -6.49 34.16 -34.20
N ASN A 106 -5.75 35.28 -34.18
CA ASN A 106 -4.31 35.32 -34.46
C ASN A 106 -3.54 34.29 -33.62
N SER A 107 -2.69 33.48 -34.28
CA SER A 107 -1.86 32.48 -33.60
C SER A 107 -0.79 33.15 -32.75
N VAL A 108 -0.74 32.79 -31.47
CA VAL A 108 0.23 33.33 -30.51
C VAL A 108 1.55 32.57 -30.64
N GLU A 109 2.41 32.99 -31.58
CA GLU A 109 3.76 32.46 -31.82
C GLU A 109 4.74 32.85 -30.69
N GLN A 110 4.50 32.35 -29.48
CA GLN A 110 5.39 32.50 -28.33
C GLN A 110 6.42 31.36 -28.24
N LYS A 111 7.66 31.73 -27.89
CA LYS A 111 8.75 30.78 -27.64
C LYS A 111 8.51 29.97 -26.36
N VAL A 112 8.14 28.70 -26.51
CA VAL A 112 7.89 27.79 -25.38
C VAL A 112 9.20 27.29 -24.75
N ASP A 113 9.35 27.51 -23.44
CA ASP A 113 10.44 26.99 -22.63
C ASP A 113 10.55 25.46 -22.63
N LYS A 114 11.78 24.94 -22.59
CA LYS A 114 12.02 23.49 -22.41
C LYS A 114 11.48 22.98 -21.06
N ILE A 115 10.94 21.77 -21.05
CA ILE A 115 10.41 21.09 -19.86
C ILE A 115 11.55 20.74 -18.91
N ARG A 116 11.47 21.24 -17.68
CA ARG A 116 12.49 21.09 -16.64
C ARG A 116 12.25 19.79 -15.84
N LYS A 117 13.34 19.14 -15.41
CA LYS A 117 13.31 17.90 -14.60
C LYS A 117 12.35 18.00 -13.40
N ASP A 118 12.29 19.16 -12.74
CA ASP A 118 11.44 19.37 -11.56
C ASP A 118 9.95 19.37 -11.87
N GLU A 119 9.53 19.73 -13.09
CA GLU A 119 8.14 19.66 -13.54
C GLU A 119 7.71 18.20 -13.66
N VAL A 120 8.56 17.38 -14.30
CA VAL A 120 8.38 15.93 -14.43
C VAL A 120 8.38 15.26 -13.05
N ARG A 121 9.33 15.61 -12.16
CA ARG A 121 9.40 15.05 -10.79
C ARG A 121 8.16 15.41 -9.96
N ARG A 122 7.61 16.62 -10.12
CA ARG A 122 6.32 17.03 -9.51
C ARG A 122 5.14 16.25 -10.09
N ALA A 123 5.08 16.04 -11.41
CA ALA A 123 4.04 15.24 -12.06
C ALA A 123 4.07 13.77 -11.59
N LEU A 124 5.26 13.15 -11.56
CA LEU A 124 5.47 11.78 -11.12
C LEU A 124 5.09 11.56 -9.64
N LYS A 125 5.41 12.51 -8.76
CA LYS A 125 5.00 12.49 -7.34
C LYS A 125 3.47 12.59 -7.17
N ARG A 126 2.75 13.21 -8.11
CA ARG A 126 1.27 13.28 -8.10
C ARG A 126 0.59 12.01 -8.63
N MET A 127 1.29 11.11 -9.32
CA MET A 127 0.69 9.89 -9.87
C MET A 127 0.27 8.89 -8.78
N LYS A 128 -0.98 8.42 -8.85
CA LYS A 128 -1.53 7.43 -7.91
C LYS A 128 -1.15 6.02 -8.36
N SER A 129 -0.56 5.27 -7.44
CA SER A 129 -0.15 3.87 -7.65
C SER A 129 -1.32 2.89 -7.63
N GLY A 130 -1.12 1.72 -8.23
CA GLY A 130 -2.18 0.69 -8.35
C GLY A 130 -3.33 1.11 -9.25
N LYS A 131 -3.01 1.59 -10.46
CA LYS A 131 -3.95 1.98 -11.51
C LYS A 131 -3.87 1.02 -12.69
N ALA A 132 -4.98 0.88 -13.42
CA ALA A 132 -5.02 0.12 -14.66
C ALA A 132 -4.05 0.75 -15.68
N VAL A 133 -3.26 -0.11 -16.33
CA VAL A 133 -2.27 0.27 -17.35
C VAL A 133 -2.92 0.63 -18.68
N GLY A 134 -2.22 1.42 -19.49
CA GLY A 134 -2.61 1.68 -20.88
C GLY A 134 -2.20 0.53 -21.80
N PRO A 135 -2.32 0.69 -23.13
CA PRO A 135 -1.93 -0.33 -24.10
C PRO A 135 -0.40 -0.54 -24.20
N ASP A 136 0.39 0.33 -23.56
CA ASP A 136 1.82 0.16 -23.34
C ASP A 136 2.14 -0.88 -22.25
N ASP A 137 1.15 -1.30 -21.45
CA ASP A 137 1.29 -2.17 -20.27
C ASP A 137 2.36 -1.69 -19.25
N ILE A 138 2.78 -0.41 -19.31
CA ILE A 138 3.74 0.19 -18.36
C ILE A 138 2.98 0.68 -17.11
N PRO A 139 3.16 0.05 -15.93
CA PRO A 139 2.62 0.59 -14.69
C PRO A 139 3.49 1.77 -14.21
N VAL A 140 2.87 2.79 -13.63
CA VAL A 140 3.57 4.01 -13.18
C VAL A 140 4.61 3.74 -12.08
N GLU A 141 4.50 2.60 -11.43
CA GLU A 141 5.52 2.00 -10.56
C GLU A 141 6.90 1.91 -11.24
N VAL A 142 6.99 1.60 -12.54
CA VAL A 142 8.27 1.56 -13.29
C VAL A 142 8.93 2.94 -13.27
N TRP A 143 8.19 3.98 -13.65
CA TRP A 143 8.69 5.36 -13.66
C TRP A 143 9.10 5.83 -12.25
N LYS A 144 8.43 5.36 -11.19
CA LYS A 144 8.80 5.68 -9.80
C LYS A 144 10.07 4.95 -9.34
N CYS A 145 10.25 3.68 -9.70
CA CYS A 145 11.43 2.89 -9.32
C CYS A 145 12.71 3.26 -10.09
N LEU A 146 12.59 3.98 -11.21
CA LEU A 146 13.71 4.52 -11.98
C LEU A 146 14.21 5.89 -11.45
N GLU A 147 13.54 6.45 -10.45
CA GLU A 147 13.91 7.71 -9.76
C GLU A 147 14.33 8.83 -10.72
N GLU A 148 15.52 9.42 -10.52
CA GLU A 148 15.98 10.54 -11.34
C GLU A 148 16.26 10.13 -12.79
N ALA A 149 16.66 8.88 -13.07
CA ALA A 149 16.89 8.42 -14.45
C ALA A 149 15.58 8.41 -15.28
N ALA A 150 14.43 8.13 -14.65
CA ALA A 150 13.13 8.36 -15.31
C ALA A 150 12.82 9.83 -15.48
N VAL A 151 13.14 10.70 -14.51
CA VAL A 151 12.96 12.15 -14.63
C VAL A 151 13.77 12.72 -15.79
N GLU A 152 15.02 12.28 -15.97
CA GLU A 152 15.88 12.67 -17.10
C GLU A 152 15.33 12.18 -18.44
N PHE A 153 14.98 10.89 -18.54
CA PHE A 153 14.44 10.32 -19.76
C PHE A 153 13.11 10.97 -20.17
N LEU A 154 12.17 11.08 -19.23
CA LEU A 154 10.85 11.68 -19.49
C LEU A 154 10.98 13.16 -19.84
N ALA A 155 11.88 13.91 -19.19
CA ALA A 155 12.17 15.29 -19.60
C ALA A 155 12.75 15.35 -21.04
N SER A 156 13.66 14.46 -21.42
CA SER A 156 14.19 14.40 -22.80
C SER A 156 13.13 13.99 -23.83
N LEU A 157 12.25 13.06 -23.49
CA LEU A 157 11.13 12.63 -24.34
C LEU A 157 10.11 13.75 -24.51
N PHE A 158 9.69 14.39 -23.42
CA PHE A 158 8.71 15.47 -23.43
C PHE A 158 9.25 16.72 -24.15
N ASN A 159 10.54 17.03 -24.03
CA ASN A 159 11.16 18.07 -24.86
C ASN A 159 11.18 17.71 -26.34
N ARG A 160 11.44 16.44 -26.71
CA ARG A 160 11.33 16.01 -28.11
C ARG A 160 9.90 16.12 -28.65
N VAL A 161 8.88 15.78 -27.86
CA VAL A 161 7.46 15.96 -28.23
C VAL A 161 7.10 17.45 -28.43
N LEU A 162 7.64 18.36 -27.60
CA LEU A 162 7.54 19.80 -27.86
C LEU A 162 8.29 20.21 -29.13
N GLU A 163 9.51 19.74 -29.33
CA GLU A 163 10.39 20.14 -30.43
C GLU A 163 9.85 19.68 -31.79
N SER A 164 9.41 18.43 -31.92
CA SER A 164 8.83 17.87 -33.16
C SER A 164 7.35 18.17 -33.36
N GLU A 165 6.66 18.64 -32.31
CA GLU A 165 5.21 18.81 -32.25
C GLU A 165 4.39 17.53 -32.57
N ARG A 166 4.95 16.35 -32.25
CA ARG A 166 4.36 15.03 -32.53
C ARG A 166 4.45 14.09 -31.33
N MET A 167 3.36 13.35 -31.08
CA MET A 167 3.29 12.30 -30.07
C MET A 167 3.78 10.93 -30.59
N PRO A 168 4.24 10.03 -29.69
CA PRO A 168 4.50 8.63 -30.03
C PRO A 168 3.20 7.85 -30.28
N GLU A 169 3.15 7.02 -31.33
CA GLU A 169 1.97 6.19 -31.63
C GLU A 169 1.68 5.13 -30.56
N GLU A 170 2.67 4.75 -29.76
CA GLU A 170 2.54 3.80 -28.65
C GLU A 170 1.67 4.36 -27.51
N TRP A 171 1.28 5.64 -27.55
CA TRP A 171 0.38 6.27 -26.58
C TRP A 171 -1.11 6.11 -26.91
N ARG A 172 -1.46 5.33 -27.96
CA ARG A 172 -2.84 4.93 -28.31
C ARG A 172 -3.71 4.58 -27.09
N SER A 173 -5.02 4.77 -27.21
CA SER A 173 -5.99 4.51 -26.15
C SER A 173 -6.85 3.28 -26.43
N VAL A 174 -7.25 2.57 -25.37
CA VAL A 174 -8.33 1.57 -25.43
C VAL A 174 -9.55 2.10 -24.70
N LEU A 175 -10.73 2.05 -25.31
CA LEU A 175 -11.98 2.45 -24.70
C LEU A 175 -12.56 1.31 -23.85
N VAL A 176 -12.95 1.60 -22.61
CA VAL A 176 -13.58 0.61 -21.71
C VAL A 176 -14.99 1.08 -21.34
N PRO A 177 -16.06 0.35 -21.70
CA PRO A 177 -17.42 0.68 -21.31
C PRO A 177 -17.63 0.47 -19.80
N ILE A 178 -18.14 1.49 -19.11
CA ILE A 178 -18.50 1.41 -17.69
C ILE A 178 -19.97 1.78 -17.50
N PHE A 179 -20.76 0.86 -16.95
CA PHE A 179 -22.19 1.06 -16.70
C PHE A 179 -22.45 2.21 -15.72
N LYS A 180 -23.41 3.09 -16.05
CA LYS A 180 -23.77 4.30 -15.29
C LYS A 180 -24.50 3.98 -13.97
N ASN A 181 -24.88 2.72 -13.72
CA ASN A 181 -25.70 2.28 -12.59
C ASN A 181 -27.11 2.93 -12.58
N LYS A 182 -27.67 3.12 -13.78
CA LYS A 182 -29.04 3.58 -14.08
C LYS A 182 -29.49 2.92 -15.39
N GLY A 183 -30.79 2.70 -15.55
CA GLY A 183 -31.38 2.15 -16.79
C GLY A 183 -31.07 0.66 -17.01
N ASP A 184 -31.48 0.15 -18.19
CA ASP A 184 -31.23 -1.21 -18.65
C ASP A 184 -29.72 -1.49 -18.82
N VAL A 185 -29.24 -2.58 -18.21
CA VAL A 185 -27.85 -3.07 -18.31
C VAL A 185 -27.48 -3.58 -19.70
N GLN A 186 -28.45 -3.96 -20.53
CA GLN A 186 -28.24 -4.44 -21.90
C GLN A 186 -28.17 -3.31 -22.93
N SER A 187 -28.52 -2.06 -22.56
CA SER A 187 -28.52 -0.92 -23.49
C SER A 187 -27.22 -0.11 -23.41
N CYS A 188 -26.53 0.06 -24.55
CA CYS A 188 -25.27 0.79 -24.63
C CYS A 188 -25.34 2.25 -24.15
N SER A 189 -26.50 2.91 -24.29
CA SER A 189 -26.71 4.30 -23.84
C SER A 189 -26.49 4.47 -22.34
N ASN A 190 -26.70 3.41 -21.55
CA ASN A 190 -26.48 3.39 -20.11
C ASN A 190 -25.00 3.18 -19.71
N TYR A 191 -24.06 3.24 -20.67
CA TYR A 191 -22.62 3.13 -20.42
C TYR A 191 -21.90 4.45 -20.72
N ARG A 192 -20.71 4.60 -20.11
CA ARG A 192 -19.74 5.67 -20.36
C ARG A 192 -18.44 5.02 -20.84
N GLY A 193 -17.93 5.44 -22.00
CA GLY A 193 -16.65 4.96 -22.52
C GLY A 193 -15.49 5.70 -21.87
N ILE A 194 -14.62 4.99 -21.16
CA ILE A 194 -13.42 5.58 -20.55
C ILE A 194 -12.18 5.19 -21.36
N LYS A 195 -11.45 6.18 -21.89
CA LYS A 195 -10.18 5.99 -22.58
C LYS A 195 -9.07 5.63 -21.59
N LEU A 196 -8.65 4.36 -21.64
CA LEU A 196 -7.53 3.80 -20.91
C LEU A 196 -6.24 4.02 -21.71
N MET A 197 -5.59 5.16 -21.45
CA MET A 197 -4.36 5.62 -22.11
C MET A 197 -3.10 5.34 -21.27
N SER A 198 -1.92 5.35 -21.91
CA SER A 198 -0.60 5.19 -21.29
C SER A 198 -0.38 6.01 -20.01
N HIS A 199 0.35 5.45 -19.03
CA HIS A 199 0.80 6.20 -17.85
C HIS A 199 1.82 7.29 -18.21
N THR A 200 2.55 7.12 -19.31
CA THR A 200 3.56 8.04 -19.84
C THR A 200 2.89 9.28 -20.45
N MET A 201 1.86 9.06 -21.28
CA MET A 201 0.97 10.12 -21.76
C MET A 201 0.34 10.90 -20.59
N LYS A 202 -0.18 10.19 -19.57
CA LYS A 202 -0.75 10.80 -18.35
C LYS A 202 0.26 11.52 -17.44
N LEU A 203 1.56 11.38 -17.70
CA LEU A 203 2.62 12.20 -17.08
C LEU A 203 2.87 13.47 -17.92
N TRP A 204 2.97 13.33 -19.24
CA TRP A 204 3.04 14.44 -20.20
C TRP A 204 1.88 15.43 -20.00
N GLU A 205 0.64 14.94 -20.01
CA GLU A 205 -0.58 15.72 -19.81
C GLU A 205 -0.52 16.58 -18.55
N ARG A 206 0.04 16.06 -17.45
CA ARG A 206 0.18 16.77 -16.16
C ARG A 206 1.25 17.84 -16.17
N VAL A 207 2.25 17.74 -17.04
CA VAL A 207 3.26 18.79 -17.25
C VAL A 207 2.65 19.91 -18.09
N VAL A 208 1.90 19.57 -19.16
CA VAL A 208 1.17 20.55 -19.97
C VAL A 208 0.09 21.26 -19.16
N GLU A 209 -0.78 20.52 -18.44
CA GLU A 209 -1.81 21.10 -17.55
C GLU A 209 -1.19 22.09 -16.55
N ALA A 210 -0.07 21.73 -15.92
CA ALA A 210 0.62 22.58 -14.94
C ALA A 210 1.37 23.78 -15.55
N ARG A 211 1.43 23.89 -16.88
CA ARG A 211 1.95 25.04 -17.64
C ARG A 211 0.81 25.91 -18.18
N LEU A 212 -0.20 25.31 -18.80
CA LEU A 212 -1.37 26.03 -19.31
C LEU A 212 -2.11 26.77 -18.17
N ARG A 213 -2.22 26.17 -16.97
CA ARG A 213 -2.75 26.81 -15.74
C ARG A 213 -1.91 27.99 -15.19
N LYS A 214 -0.87 28.44 -15.90
CA LYS A 214 -0.13 29.70 -15.61
C LYS A 214 -0.34 30.78 -16.66
N VAL A 215 -0.95 30.43 -17.79
CA VAL A 215 -1.18 31.30 -18.95
C VAL A 215 -2.66 31.59 -19.07
N VAL A 216 -3.49 30.55 -18.92
CA VAL A 216 -4.94 30.64 -18.93
C VAL A 216 -5.46 30.79 -17.50
N GLU A 217 -6.01 31.96 -17.21
CA GLU A 217 -6.92 32.17 -16.08
C GLU A 217 -8.33 31.64 -16.44
N ILE A 218 -9.10 31.22 -15.44
CA ILE A 218 -10.46 30.69 -15.59
C ILE A 218 -11.35 31.40 -14.56
N CYS A 219 -12.53 31.83 -14.99
CA CYS A 219 -13.48 32.62 -14.22
C CYS A 219 -13.82 32.05 -12.84
N GLU A 220 -14.15 32.96 -11.91
CA GLU A 220 -14.39 32.56 -10.53
C GLU A 220 -15.68 31.77 -10.33
N GLN A 221 -16.62 31.89 -11.27
CA GLN A 221 -17.86 31.11 -11.41
C GLN A 221 -17.63 29.62 -11.68
N GLN A 222 -16.47 29.22 -12.22
CA GLN A 222 -16.15 27.82 -12.52
C GLN A 222 -15.52 27.13 -11.30
N TYR A 223 -16.30 26.25 -10.65
CA TYR A 223 -15.89 25.41 -9.52
C TYR A 223 -15.35 24.04 -9.97
N GLY A 224 -15.75 23.59 -11.16
CA GLY A 224 -15.36 22.29 -11.73
C GLY A 224 -13.88 22.23 -12.08
N PHE A 225 -13.20 21.17 -11.62
CA PHE A 225 -11.79 20.87 -11.91
C PHE A 225 -10.76 21.98 -11.58
N MET A 226 -11.15 23.01 -10.81
CA MET A 226 -10.26 24.11 -10.42
C MET A 226 -9.49 23.83 -9.13
N PRO A 227 -8.23 24.27 -9.02
CA PRO A 227 -7.46 24.15 -7.78
C PRO A 227 -8.11 24.96 -6.66
N ARG A 228 -8.03 24.46 -5.43
CA ARG A 228 -8.59 25.07 -4.22
C ARG A 228 -10.14 25.20 -4.18
N LYS A 229 -10.89 24.88 -5.25
CA LYS A 229 -12.38 24.78 -5.26
C LYS A 229 -12.89 23.34 -5.07
N SER A 230 -14.16 23.19 -4.71
CA SER A 230 -14.83 21.91 -4.43
C SER A 230 -16.35 21.99 -4.67
N THR A 231 -17.03 20.84 -4.74
CA THR A 231 -18.50 20.77 -4.84
C THR A 231 -19.20 21.41 -3.64
N THR A 232 -18.62 21.25 -2.44
CA THR A 232 -19.09 21.86 -1.19
C THR A 232 -19.20 23.39 -1.30
N ASP A 233 -18.24 24.04 -1.96
CA ASP A 233 -18.23 25.51 -2.10
C ASP A 233 -19.41 26.02 -2.94
N ALA A 234 -19.70 25.35 -4.07
CA ALA A 234 -20.81 25.71 -4.95
C ALA A 234 -22.18 25.37 -4.34
N ILE A 235 -22.31 24.23 -3.64
CA ILE A 235 -23.54 23.88 -2.90
C ILE A 235 -23.81 24.92 -1.81
N PHE A 236 -22.77 25.37 -1.09
CA PHE A 236 -22.91 26.38 -0.05
C PHE A 236 -23.31 27.75 -0.61
N ALA A 237 -22.68 28.19 -1.70
CA ALA A 237 -23.01 29.47 -2.34
C ALA A 237 -24.49 29.55 -2.75
N LEU A 238 -25.01 28.50 -3.40
CA LEU A 238 -26.44 28.39 -3.75
C LEU A 238 -27.34 28.38 -2.50
N ARG A 239 -26.98 27.64 -1.44
CA ARG A 239 -27.77 27.61 -0.20
C ARG A 239 -27.84 28.98 0.47
N ILE A 240 -26.72 29.70 0.59
CA ILE A 240 -26.69 31.04 1.19
C ILE A 240 -27.46 32.05 0.34
N LEU A 241 -27.43 31.94 -0.98
CA LEU A 241 -28.29 32.76 -1.85
C LEU A 241 -29.78 32.49 -1.54
N MET A 242 -30.22 31.23 -1.54
CA MET A 242 -31.60 30.88 -1.25
C MET A 242 -32.05 31.25 0.18
N GLU A 243 -31.19 31.05 1.19
CA GLU A 243 -31.48 31.45 2.58
C GLU A 243 -31.64 32.98 2.69
N LYS A 244 -30.76 33.78 2.06
CA LYS A 244 -30.88 35.26 2.06
C LYS A 244 -32.20 35.75 1.45
N TYR A 245 -32.62 35.20 0.31
CA TYR A 245 -33.84 35.63 -0.37
C TYR A 245 -35.09 35.15 0.37
N ARG A 246 -35.07 33.92 0.90
CA ARG A 246 -36.11 33.41 1.79
C ARG A 246 -36.31 34.34 2.99
N ASP A 247 -35.24 34.62 3.73
CA ASP A 247 -35.29 35.33 5.00
C ASP A 247 -35.63 36.83 4.81
N GLY A 248 -35.29 37.42 3.64
CA GLY A 248 -35.75 38.75 3.22
C GLY A 248 -37.13 38.80 2.56
N GLN A 249 -37.86 37.69 2.49
CA GLN A 249 -39.16 37.55 1.80
C GLN A 249 -39.16 37.98 0.30
N ARG A 250 -38.00 37.93 -0.37
CA ARG A 250 -37.83 38.27 -1.79
C ARG A 250 -37.96 37.03 -2.67
N GLU A 251 -38.45 37.19 -3.89
CA GLU A 251 -38.51 36.11 -4.88
C GLU A 251 -37.10 35.79 -5.43
N LEU A 252 -36.85 34.53 -5.74
CA LEU A 252 -35.60 34.06 -6.35
C LEU A 252 -35.90 32.87 -7.27
N HIS A 253 -35.39 32.95 -8.49
CA HIS A 253 -35.60 32.00 -9.57
C HIS A 253 -34.27 31.32 -9.90
N CYS A 254 -34.25 29.99 -9.98
CA CYS A 254 -33.06 29.18 -10.22
C CYS A 254 -33.33 28.17 -11.34
N VAL A 255 -32.52 28.14 -12.39
CA VAL A 255 -32.55 27.10 -13.42
C VAL A 255 -31.28 26.26 -13.32
N PHE A 256 -31.46 24.94 -13.31
CA PHE A 256 -30.39 23.94 -13.32
C PHE A 256 -30.29 23.35 -14.73
N VAL A 257 -29.21 23.68 -15.45
CA VAL A 257 -29.04 23.32 -16.87
C VAL A 257 -28.13 22.09 -16.99
N ASP A 258 -28.56 21.11 -17.80
CA ASP A 258 -27.85 19.88 -18.13
C ASP A 258 -27.52 19.86 -19.63
N LEU A 259 -26.29 19.48 -19.99
CA LEU A 259 -25.78 19.52 -21.36
C LEU A 259 -25.72 18.13 -22.01
N GLU A 260 -26.16 18.02 -23.27
CA GLU A 260 -26.27 16.74 -23.97
C GLU A 260 -24.90 16.16 -24.34
N LYS A 261 -24.50 15.09 -23.62
CA LYS A 261 -23.24 14.36 -23.85
C LYS A 261 -22.00 15.28 -23.82
N ALA A 262 -22.00 16.35 -23.02
CA ALA A 262 -21.07 17.50 -23.10
C ALA A 262 -19.60 17.15 -23.44
N TYR A 263 -18.98 16.19 -22.73
CA TYR A 263 -17.60 15.77 -22.99
C TYR A 263 -17.38 15.08 -24.34
N ASP A 264 -18.36 14.32 -24.81
CA ASP A 264 -18.29 13.54 -26.06
C ASP A 264 -18.60 14.41 -27.28
N ARG A 265 -19.24 15.58 -27.09
CA ARG A 265 -19.74 16.47 -28.14
C ARG A 265 -18.89 17.69 -28.49
N VAL A 266 -17.89 18.03 -27.68
CA VAL A 266 -17.05 19.23 -27.91
C VAL A 266 -16.45 19.24 -29.33
N PRO A 267 -16.78 20.24 -30.18
CA PRO A 267 -16.14 20.37 -31.50
C PRO A 267 -14.66 20.71 -31.37
N ARG A 268 -13.81 20.07 -32.17
CA ARG A 268 -12.35 20.25 -32.04
C ARG A 268 -11.88 21.62 -32.49
N GLU A 269 -12.45 22.15 -33.57
CA GLU A 269 -12.15 23.51 -34.04
C GLU A 269 -12.45 24.56 -32.97
N GLU A 270 -13.56 24.39 -32.24
CA GLU A 270 -13.93 25.30 -31.15
C GLU A 270 -12.97 25.18 -29.96
N LEU A 271 -12.51 23.97 -29.63
CA LEU A 271 -11.43 23.78 -28.64
C LEU A 271 -10.14 24.50 -29.06
N TRP A 272 -9.71 24.41 -30.33
CA TRP A 272 -8.53 25.10 -30.83
C TRP A 272 -8.70 26.62 -30.80
N TYR A 273 -9.90 27.11 -31.16
CA TYR A 273 -10.27 28.51 -31.07
C TYR A 273 -10.21 29.04 -29.62
N CYS A 274 -10.87 28.35 -28.68
CA CYS A 274 -10.89 28.75 -27.27
C CYS A 274 -9.47 28.73 -26.65
N MET A 275 -8.63 27.75 -26.99
CA MET A 275 -7.23 27.75 -26.57
C MET A 275 -6.47 28.99 -27.07
N ARG A 276 -6.61 29.35 -28.35
CA ARG A 276 -5.97 30.56 -28.91
C ARG A 276 -6.52 31.85 -28.28
N LYS A 277 -7.85 31.98 -28.12
CA LYS A 277 -8.49 33.16 -27.50
C LYS A 277 -8.04 33.34 -26.05
N SER A 278 -7.88 32.26 -25.29
CA SER A 278 -7.27 32.28 -23.95
C SER A 278 -5.74 32.45 -23.92
N GLY A 279 -5.11 32.91 -25.00
CA GLY A 279 -3.68 33.24 -25.05
C GLY A 279 -2.72 32.05 -25.01
N VAL A 280 -3.19 30.82 -25.27
CA VAL A 280 -2.31 29.64 -25.32
C VAL A 280 -1.41 29.73 -26.54
N ALA A 281 -0.09 29.73 -26.30
CA ALA A 281 0.92 29.72 -27.35
C ALA A 281 0.67 28.60 -28.37
N GLU A 282 0.76 28.93 -29.67
CA GLU A 282 0.36 28.06 -30.79
C GLU A 282 1.02 26.68 -30.73
N LYS A 283 2.28 26.62 -30.29
CA LYS A 283 3.04 25.38 -30.10
C LYS A 283 2.41 24.40 -29.10
N TYR A 284 1.63 24.85 -28.12
CA TYR A 284 0.81 23.96 -27.29
C TYR A 284 -0.49 23.57 -27.99
N VAL A 285 -1.11 24.46 -28.78
CA VAL A 285 -2.29 24.13 -29.57
C VAL A 285 -1.97 23.00 -30.54
N ARG A 286 -0.89 23.12 -31.33
CA ARG A 286 -0.46 22.12 -32.32
C ARG A 286 -0.10 20.75 -31.70
N VAL A 287 0.49 20.72 -30.48
CA VAL A 287 0.76 19.46 -29.76
C VAL A 287 -0.51 18.82 -29.16
N VAL A 288 -1.50 19.63 -28.76
CA VAL A 288 -2.80 19.08 -28.35
C VAL A 288 -3.61 18.64 -29.57
N GLN A 289 -3.51 19.32 -30.73
CA GLN A 289 -4.07 18.88 -32.00
C GLN A 289 -3.60 17.47 -32.38
N ASP A 290 -2.29 17.21 -32.43
CA ASP A 290 -1.73 15.89 -32.76
C ASP A 290 -2.21 14.77 -31.79
N MET A 291 -2.47 15.12 -30.52
CA MET A 291 -3.05 14.21 -29.52
C MET A 291 -4.48 13.75 -29.84
N TYR A 292 -5.22 14.53 -30.63
CA TYR A 292 -6.63 14.29 -30.95
C TYR A 292 -6.84 13.86 -32.41
N GLU A 293 -6.26 14.57 -33.38
CA GLU A 293 -6.44 14.34 -34.82
C GLU A 293 -6.09 12.91 -35.26
N ARG A 294 -5.14 12.27 -34.57
CA ARG A 294 -4.66 10.90 -34.85
C ARG A 294 -5.25 9.84 -33.90
N SER A 295 -6.25 10.20 -33.08
CA SER A 295 -6.87 9.30 -32.10
C SER A 295 -7.69 8.18 -32.76
N ARG A 296 -7.06 7.02 -32.97
CA ARG A 296 -7.74 5.74 -33.23
C ARG A 296 -7.93 4.96 -31.92
N THR A 297 -8.98 4.14 -31.81
CA THR A 297 -9.29 3.37 -30.59
C THR A 297 -10.01 2.06 -30.91
N VAL A 298 -9.91 1.09 -29.99
CA VAL A 298 -10.77 -0.12 -29.93
C VAL A 298 -11.65 -0.07 -28.68
N VAL A 299 -12.79 -0.77 -28.66
CA VAL A 299 -13.58 -0.99 -27.45
C VAL A 299 -13.21 -2.34 -26.82
N ARG A 300 -12.79 -2.34 -25.56
CA ARG A 300 -12.54 -3.56 -24.77
C ARG A 300 -13.77 -3.89 -23.92
N CYS A 301 -14.54 -4.88 -24.37
CA CYS A 301 -15.79 -5.33 -23.75
C CYS A 301 -15.62 -6.72 -23.08
N ALA A 302 -16.71 -7.32 -22.59
CA ALA A 302 -16.67 -8.60 -21.90
C ALA A 302 -16.41 -9.82 -22.80
N VAL A 303 -16.67 -9.68 -24.11
CA VAL A 303 -16.53 -10.72 -25.15
C VAL A 303 -15.34 -10.46 -26.09
N GLY A 304 -14.41 -9.57 -25.73
CA GLY A 304 -13.20 -9.31 -26.51
C GLY A 304 -12.90 -7.82 -26.74
N GLN A 305 -12.09 -7.56 -27.77
CA GLN A 305 -11.80 -6.21 -28.28
C GLN A 305 -12.40 -6.07 -29.67
N THR A 306 -13.01 -4.93 -29.97
CA THR A 306 -13.52 -4.61 -31.31
C THR A 306 -12.39 -4.33 -32.29
N GLU A 307 -12.73 -4.25 -33.57
CA GLU A 307 -11.96 -3.53 -34.57
C GLU A 307 -11.63 -2.09 -34.13
N GLU A 308 -10.59 -1.52 -34.73
CA GLU A 308 -10.17 -0.14 -34.49
C GLU A 308 -10.98 0.85 -35.35
N PHE A 309 -11.45 1.93 -34.72
CA PHE A 309 -12.16 3.02 -35.38
C PHE A 309 -11.52 4.38 -35.05
N LYS A 310 -11.87 5.40 -35.82
CA LYS A 310 -11.45 6.79 -35.57
C LYS A 310 -12.31 7.44 -34.48
N VAL A 311 -11.74 8.44 -33.82
CA VAL A 311 -12.47 9.39 -32.96
C VAL A 311 -12.15 10.80 -33.44
N GLU A 312 -13.16 11.51 -33.94
CA GLU A 312 -13.03 12.80 -34.63
C GLU A 312 -13.68 13.96 -33.85
N VAL A 313 -14.61 13.69 -32.93
CA VAL A 313 -15.27 14.67 -32.04
C VAL A 313 -14.81 14.45 -30.57
N GLY A 314 -15.09 15.41 -29.69
CA GLY A 314 -15.10 15.22 -28.24
C GLY A 314 -13.75 15.17 -27.52
N LEU A 315 -13.80 15.15 -26.19
CA LEU A 315 -12.66 15.14 -25.28
C LEU A 315 -12.34 13.74 -24.73
N HIS A 316 -11.07 13.45 -24.47
CA HIS A 316 -10.65 12.14 -23.97
C HIS A 316 -11.09 11.88 -22.52
N GLN A 317 -12.23 11.21 -22.32
CA GLN A 317 -12.72 10.80 -21.00
C GLN A 317 -11.74 9.84 -20.31
N GLY A 318 -10.96 10.33 -19.34
CA GLY A 318 -9.90 9.58 -18.65
C GLY A 318 -8.50 10.16 -18.80
N SER A 319 -8.35 11.20 -19.63
CA SER A 319 -7.20 12.12 -19.66
C SER A 319 -7.01 12.87 -18.34
N ALA A 320 -5.79 13.31 -18.08
CA ALA A 320 -5.48 14.30 -17.06
C ALA A 320 -5.61 15.76 -17.54
N LEU A 321 -5.58 15.99 -18.85
CA LEU A 321 -5.61 17.31 -19.49
C LEU A 321 -7.03 17.71 -19.93
N SER A 322 -7.83 16.79 -20.48
CA SER A 322 -9.22 17.05 -20.92
C SER A 322 -10.08 17.86 -19.94
N PRO A 323 -10.04 17.63 -18.60
CA PRO A 323 -10.89 18.38 -17.69
C PRO A 323 -10.51 19.86 -17.53
N PHE A 324 -9.26 20.22 -17.88
CA PHE A 324 -8.87 21.62 -17.98
C PHE A 324 -9.21 22.20 -19.35
N LEU A 325 -9.03 21.44 -20.44
CA LEU A 325 -9.46 21.85 -21.79
C LEU A 325 -10.98 22.13 -21.84
N PHE A 326 -11.80 21.29 -21.20
CA PHE A 326 -13.23 21.52 -21.06
C PHE A 326 -13.54 22.83 -20.31
N ALA A 327 -12.77 23.14 -19.26
CA ALA A 327 -12.95 24.38 -18.53
C ALA A 327 -12.57 25.62 -19.36
N ILE A 328 -11.54 25.54 -20.22
CA ILE A 328 -11.20 26.60 -21.18
C ILE A 328 -12.37 26.85 -22.15
N VAL A 329 -12.95 25.79 -22.72
CA VAL A 329 -14.10 25.90 -23.63
C VAL A 329 -15.31 26.51 -22.90
N MET A 330 -15.69 25.97 -21.74
CA MET A 330 -16.83 26.51 -20.99
C MET A 330 -16.60 27.94 -20.50
N ASP A 331 -15.37 28.33 -20.17
CA ASP A 331 -15.02 29.70 -19.83
C ASP A 331 -15.28 30.65 -21.01
N GLN A 332 -14.71 30.34 -22.17
CA GLN A 332 -14.77 31.19 -23.36
C GLN A 332 -16.15 31.21 -24.03
N LEU A 333 -16.95 30.14 -23.91
CA LEU A 333 -18.34 30.11 -24.36
C LEU A 333 -19.30 30.87 -23.41
N SER A 334 -18.94 31.02 -22.13
CA SER A 334 -19.76 31.72 -21.14
C SER A 334 -19.36 33.18 -20.91
N GLU A 335 -18.30 33.66 -21.56
CA GLU A 335 -17.63 34.93 -21.25
C GLU A 335 -18.56 36.15 -21.25
N GLU A 336 -19.45 36.24 -22.25
CA GLU A 336 -20.38 37.35 -22.48
C GLU A 336 -21.70 37.22 -21.67
N ILE A 337 -21.96 36.05 -21.06
CA ILE A 337 -23.28 35.66 -20.52
C ILE A 337 -23.26 35.20 -19.05
N ARG A 338 -22.07 35.02 -18.46
CA ARG A 338 -21.89 34.65 -17.05
C ARG A 338 -22.07 35.87 -16.14
N GLN A 339 -22.98 35.77 -15.19
CA GLN A 339 -23.13 36.76 -14.12
C GLN A 339 -22.14 36.47 -12.98
N GLU A 340 -21.91 37.40 -12.06
CA GLU A 340 -21.01 37.17 -10.92
C GLU A 340 -21.55 36.07 -9.98
N SER A 341 -20.66 35.30 -9.36
CA SER A 341 -21.07 34.30 -8.36
C SER A 341 -21.70 35.00 -7.14
N PRO A 342 -22.91 34.62 -6.68
CA PRO A 342 -23.56 33.31 -6.90
C PRO A 342 -24.63 33.26 -8.01
N TRP A 343 -24.81 34.32 -8.82
CA TRP A 343 -25.85 34.37 -9.86
C TRP A 343 -25.61 33.40 -11.03
N THR A 344 -24.33 33.12 -11.33
CA THR A 344 -23.93 32.00 -12.19
C THR A 344 -22.94 31.13 -11.43
N MET A 345 -23.20 29.82 -11.39
CA MET A 345 -22.31 28.82 -10.80
C MET A 345 -22.16 27.64 -11.75
N MET A 346 -20.93 27.34 -12.15
CA MET A 346 -20.60 26.22 -13.02
C MET A 346 -19.78 25.17 -12.27
N PHE A 347 -20.08 23.89 -12.47
CA PHE A 347 -19.23 22.78 -12.08
C PHE A 347 -19.04 21.84 -13.28
N ALA A 348 -18.10 22.21 -14.15
CA ALA A 348 -17.95 21.62 -15.47
C ALA A 348 -19.23 21.74 -16.30
N ASP A 349 -19.95 20.64 -16.52
CA ASP A 349 -21.19 20.54 -17.30
C ASP A 349 -22.47 20.76 -16.47
N ASP A 350 -22.41 20.71 -15.13
CA ASP A 350 -23.50 21.15 -14.24
C ASP A 350 -23.51 22.69 -14.16
N ILE A 351 -24.55 23.37 -14.65
CA ILE A 351 -24.66 24.86 -14.60
C ILE A 351 -25.90 25.27 -13.79
N VAL A 352 -25.78 26.33 -12.97
CA VAL A 352 -26.88 26.99 -12.27
C VAL A 352 -26.92 28.46 -12.63
N ILE A 353 -28.09 28.92 -13.06
CA ILE A 353 -28.42 30.31 -13.36
C ILE A 353 -29.46 30.78 -12.35
N CYS A 354 -29.23 31.91 -11.68
CA CYS A 354 -30.16 32.49 -10.71
C CYS A 354 -30.55 33.93 -11.11
N SER A 355 -31.76 34.36 -10.75
CA SER A 355 -32.22 35.75 -10.93
C SER A 355 -33.32 36.12 -9.92
N GLU A 356 -33.55 37.42 -9.73
CA GLU A 356 -34.63 37.96 -8.89
C GLU A 356 -36.02 37.90 -9.55
N SER A 357 -36.10 37.75 -10.88
CA SER A 357 -37.37 37.62 -11.61
C SER A 357 -37.38 36.42 -12.57
N ARG A 358 -38.59 35.92 -12.85
CA ARG A 358 -38.84 34.79 -13.77
C ARG A 358 -38.42 35.15 -15.20
N GLU A 359 -38.77 36.34 -15.64
CA GLU A 359 -38.52 36.88 -16.98
C GLU A 359 -37.02 37.00 -17.23
N GLN A 360 -36.26 37.49 -16.25
CA GLN A 360 -34.81 37.63 -16.38
C GLN A 360 -34.08 36.28 -16.33
N VAL A 361 -34.58 35.28 -15.58
CA VAL A 361 -33.99 33.93 -15.61
C VAL A 361 -34.32 33.18 -16.91
N GLU A 362 -35.50 33.42 -17.50
CA GLU A 362 -35.92 32.90 -18.81
C GLU A 362 -35.06 33.51 -19.93
N GLU A 363 -34.85 34.84 -19.92
CA GLU A 363 -33.94 35.50 -20.85
C GLU A 363 -32.49 35.01 -20.69
N ASN A 364 -31.99 34.90 -19.45
CA ASN A 364 -30.65 34.35 -19.20
C ASN A 364 -30.53 32.91 -19.68
N LEU A 365 -31.54 32.06 -19.49
CA LEU A 365 -31.54 30.69 -19.95
C LEU A 365 -31.46 30.61 -21.49
N GLU A 366 -32.23 31.44 -22.20
CA GLU A 366 -32.17 31.53 -23.67
C GLU A 366 -30.84 32.09 -24.18
N ARG A 367 -30.27 33.10 -23.52
CA ARG A 367 -28.90 33.60 -23.80
C ARG A 367 -27.85 32.49 -23.63
N TRP A 368 -27.95 31.70 -22.56
CA TRP A 368 -27.08 30.54 -22.29
C TRP A 368 -27.25 29.42 -23.32
N ARG A 369 -28.49 29.10 -23.68
CA ARG A 369 -28.81 28.15 -24.75
C ARG A 369 -28.17 28.59 -26.06
N PHE A 370 -28.46 29.81 -26.52
CA PHE A 370 -27.97 30.32 -27.80
C PHE A 370 -26.44 30.35 -27.88
N ALA A 371 -25.76 30.82 -26.85
CA ALA A 371 -24.30 30.91 -26.82
C ALA A 371 -23.60 29.53 -26.90
N LEU A 372 -24.20 28.50 -26.29
CA LEU A 372 -23.69 27.13 -26.29
C LEU A 372 -24.08 26.37 -27.58
N GLU A 373 -25.36 26.42 -27.96
CA GLU A 373 -25.88 25.70 -29.14
C GLU A 373 -25.22 26.20 -30.44
N ARG A 374 -25.02 27.51 -30.60
CA ARG A 374 -24.33 28.06 -31.78
C ARG A 374 -22.88 27.60 -31.94
N ARG A 375 -22.28 27.01 -30.90
CA ARG A 375 -20.94 26.40 -30.91
C ARG A 375 -20.96 24.88 -30.66
N GLY A 376 -22.10 24.22 -30.89
CA GLY A 376 -22.24 22.76 -30.87
C GLY A 376 -22.42 22.15 -29.47
N MET A 377 -22.58 22.96 -28.42
CA MET A 377 -22.80 22.49 -27.04
C MET A 377 -24.30 22.53 -26.73
N LYS A 378 -25.01 21.42 -26.95
CA LYS A 378 -26.48 21.39 -26.88
C LYS A 378 -27.03 21.31 -25.44
N VAL A 379 -28.07 22.09 -25.15
CA VAL A 379 -28.82 22.05 -23.89
C VAL A 379 -29.86 20.93 -23.91
N SER A 380 -30.04 20.25 -22.78
CA SER A 380 -31.01 19.16 -22.66
C SER A 380 -32.31 19.63 -22.01
N CYS A 381 -33.30 20.00 -22.82
CA CYS A 381 -34.59 20.50 -22.36
C CYS A 381 -35.27 19.53 -21.38
N SER A 382 -35.24 18.22 -21.69
CA SER A 382 -35.82 17.15 -20.86
C SER A 382 -35.13 16.88 -19.51
N LYS A 383 -33.94 17.46 -19.27
CA LYS A 383 -33.18 17.32 -18.01
C LYS A 383 -32.95 18.65 -17.27
N THR A 384 -33.21 19.77 -17.93
CA THR A 384 -33.15 21.10 -17.33
C THR A 384 -34.36 21.28 -16.41
N GLU A 385 -34.14 21.69 -15.16
CA GLU A 385 -35.21 21.84 -14.16
C GLU A 385 -35.18 23.24 -13.55
N TYR A 386 -36.36 23.79 -13.27
CA TYR A 386 -36.56 25.16 -12.76
C TYR A 386 -37.09 25.12 -11.31
N MET A 387 -36.54 25.94 -10.42
CA MET A 387 -36.96 26.08 -9.03
C MET A 387 -37.17 27.56 -8.69
N CYS A 388 -38.12 27.84 -7.80
CA CYS A 388 -38.37 29.18 -7.29
C CYS A 388 -38.48 29.19 -5.75
N VAL A 389 -38.11 30.31 -5.12
CA VAL A 389 -38.20 30.57 -3.68
C VAL A 389 -39.15 31.75 -3.45
N ASN A 390 -39.97 31.69 -2.39
CA ASN A 390 -40.96 32.71 -1.97
C ASN A 390 -42.08 33.07 -2.96
N VAL A 391 -42.00 32.67 -4.24
CA VAL A 391 -43.00 33.00 -5.25
C VAL A 391 -44.38 32.43 -4.89
N ARG A 392 -45.42 33.24 -5.08
CA ARG A 392 -46.83 32.85 -4.81
C ARG A 392 -47.27 31.65 -5.67
N GLU A 393 -48.21 30.86 -5.14
CA GLU A 393 -48.88 29.80 -5.90
C GLU A 393 -49.66 30.39 -7.08
N GLY A 394 -49.74 29.65 -8.19
CA GLY A 394 -50.26 30.15 -9.47
C GLY A 394 -49.23 30.89 -10.34
N SER A 395 -48.03 31.17 -9.84
CA SER A 395 -46.94 31.74 -10.65
C SER A 395 -46.55 30.84 -11.83
N GLY A 396 -46.29 31.46 -12.99
CA GLY A 396 -45.87 30.77 -14.21
C GLY A 396 -44.55 30.01 -14.09
N THR A 397 -44.26 29.20 -15.11
CA THR A 397 -42.96 28.51 -15.25
C THR A 397 -42.00 29.29 -16.14
N VAL A 398 -40.76 28.81 -16.24
CA VAL A 398 -39.76 29.30 -17.20
C VAL A 398 -39.88 28.50 -18.50
N ARG A 399 -39.69 29.14 -19.66
CA ARG A 399 -39.66 28.47 -20.96
C ARG A 399 -38.24 28.30 -21.50
N LEU A 400 -38.08 27.30 -22.38
CA LEU A 400 -36.84 26.97 -23.08
C LEU A 400 -37.23 26.44 -24.47
N GLN A 401 -36.75 27.07 -25.54
CA GLN A 401 -37.20 26.82 -26.92
C GLN A 401 -38.74 26.93 -27.09
N GLY A 402 -39.42 27.67 -26.21
CA GLY A 402 -40.88 27.78 -26.14
C GLY A 402 -41.58 26.68 -25.33
N GLU A 403 -40.93 25.54 -25.07
CA GLU A 403 -41.45 24.49 -24.19
C GLU A 403 -41.36 24.90 -22.71
N GLU A 404 -42.22 24.34 -21.87
CA GLU A 404 -42.25 24.63 -20.43
C GLU A 404 -41.19 23.83 -19.66
N VAL A 405 -40.22 24.53 -19.07
CA VAL A 405 -39.21 23.92 -18.20
C VAL A 405 -39.90 23.38 -16.95
N LYS A 406 -39.56 22.14 -16.60
CA LYS A 406 -40.14 21.42 -15.47
C LYS A 406 -39.87 22.14 -14.14
N LYS A 407 -40.92 22.73 -13.55
CA LYS A 407 -40.90 23.40 -12.24
C LYS A 407 -40.81 22.35 -11.11
N VAL A 408 -39.82 22.46 -10.22
CA VAL A 408 -39.53 21.49 -9.15
C VAL A 408 -39.36 22.15 -7.78
N GLN A 409 -39.85 21.46 -6.74
CA GLN A 409 -39.72 21.89 -5.33
C GLN A 409 -38.47 21.31 -4.63
N GLU A 410 -37.78 20.36 -5.27
CA GLU A 410 -36.45 19.89 -4.86
C GLU A 410 -35.60 19.57 -6.09
N PHE A 411 -34.29 19.83 -6.01
CA PHE A 411 -33.31 19.51 -7.06
C PHE A 411 -32.07 18.85 -6.44
N LYS A 412 -31.30 18.09 -7.22
CA LYS A 412 -30.11 17.37 -6.75
C LYS A 412 -28.79 17.92 -7.33
N TYR A 413 -28.39 19.09 -6.88
CA TYR A 413 -27.16 19.77 -7.31
C TYR A 413 -25.89 19.13 -6.70
N LEU A 414 -24.92 18.76 -7.55
CA LEU A 414 -23.60 18.21 -7.18
C LEU A 414 -23.62 17.06 -6.14
N GLY A 415 -24.71 16.30 -6.12
CA GLY A 415 -24.91 15.17 -5.20
C GLY A 415 -25.80 15.47 -3.98
N SER A 416 -26.00 16.75 -3.62
CA SER A 416 -26.81 17.19 -2.47
C SER A 416 -28.18 17.71 -2.90
N THR A 417 -29.18 17.60 -2.04
CA THR A 417 -30.55 18.07 -2.32
C THR A 417 -30.76 19.49 -1.83
N VAL A 418 -31.26 20.32 -2.73
CA VAL A 418 -31.70 21.69 -2.47
C VAL A 418 -33.23 21.71 -2.55
N GLN A 419 -33.90 22.50 -1.70
CA GLN A 419 -35.36 22.62 -1.63
C GLN A 419 -35.76 24.10 -1.71
N SER A 420 -36.85 24.40 -2.42
CA SER A 420 -37.41 25.76 -2.56
C SER A 420 -37.71 26.44 -1.22
N ASN A 421 -38.34 25.71 -0.29
CA ASN A 421 -38.64 26.17 1.06
C ASN A 421 -37.40 26.27 1.99
N GLY A 422 -36.21 25.93 1.49
CA GLY A 422 -34.97 25.89 2.26
C GLY A 422 -34.98 24.90 3.43
N GLU A 423 -35.87 23.90 3.42
CA GLU A 423 -35.76 22.78 4.35
C GLU A 423 -34.65 21.81 3.96
N CYS A 424 -34.12 21.10 4.95
CA CYS A 424 -33.12 20.05 4.77
C CYS A 424 -33.63 18.64 5.11
N GLY A 425 -34.94 18.49 5.37
CA GLY A 425 -35.54 17.21 5.76
C GLY A 425 -35.42 16.11 4.68
N LYS A 426 -35.58 16.47 3.40
CA LYS A 426 -35.41 15.51 2.30
C LYS A 426 -33.93 15.14 2.09
N GLU A 427 -33.02 16.10 2.27
CA GLU A 427 -31.58 15.84 2.20
C GLU A 427 -31.13 14.89 3.32
N VAL A 428 -31.56 15.14 4.56
CA VAL A 428 -31.28 14.27 5.70
C VAL A 428 -31.76 12.85 5.45
N LYS A 429 -33.00 12.66 4.96
CA LYS A 429 -33.52 11.33 4.58
C LYS A 429 -32.70 10.67 3.46
N LYS A 430 -32.23 11.44 2.47
CA LYS A 430 -31.37 10.94 1.40
C LYS A 430 -29.98 10.54 1.90
N GLN A 431 -29.36 11.31 2.81
CA GLN A 431 -28.07 10.93 3.41
C GLN A 431 -28.20 9.76 4.41
N VAL A 432 -29.33 9.63 5.11
CA VAL A 432 -29.68 8.42 5.88
C VAL A 432 -29.80 7.20 4.96
N GLN A 433 -30.48 7.32 3.82
CA GLN A 433 -30.59 6.22 2.85
C GLN A 433 -29.25 5.93 2.13
N ALA A 434 -28.40 6.94 1.88
CA ALA A 434 -27.03 6.75 1.40
C ALA A 434 -26.17 5.99 2.43
N GLY A 435 -26.34 6.32 3.72
CA GLY A 435 -25.82 5.55 4.85
C GLY A 435 -26.29 4.09 4.83
N TRP A 436 -27.60 3.84 4.76
CA TRP A 436 -28.13 2.47 4.69
C TRP A 436 -27.66 1.71 3.43
N ASN A 437 -27.56 2.37 2.28
CA ASN A 437 -26.99 1.78 1.06
C ASN A 437 -25.50 1.42 1.26
N GLY A 438 -24.72 2.29 1.88
CA GLY A 438 -23.33 2.02 2.26
C GLY A 438 -23.22 0.87 3.26
N TRP A 439 -24.10 0.83 4.26
CA TRP A 439 -24.19 -0.20 5.30
C TRP A 439 -24.54 -1.56 4.70
N ARG A 440 -25.54 -1.65 3.80
CA ARG A 440 -25.92 -2.89 3.11
C ARG A 440 -24.77 -3.47 2.26
N LYS A 441 -23.96 -2.63 1.58
CA LYS A 441 -22.76 -3.09 0.85
C LYS A 441 -21.68 -3.76 1.73
N VAL A 442 -21.76 -3.57 3.05
CA VAL A 442 -20.85 -4.19 4.04
C VAL A 442 -21.61 -4.92 5.15
N SER A 443 -22.89 -5.28 4.96
CA SER A 443 -23.70 -5.96 5.99
C SER A 443 -23.14 -7.34 6.36
N GLY A 444 -22.62 -8.10 5.38
CA GLY A 444 -21.85 -9.32 5.62
C GLY A 444 -20.47 -9.11 6.28
N VAL A 445 -20.20 -7.92 6.82
CA VAL A 445 -19.12 -7.59 7.76
C VAL A 445 -19.76 -7.03 9.04
N LEU A 446 -20.64 -6.05 8.91
CA LEU A 446 -21.27 -5.38 10.04
C LEU A 446 -22.16 -6.31 10.89
N CYS A 447 -22.89 -7.24 10.27
CA CYS A 447 -23.76 -8.19 10.97
C CYS A 447 -23.04 -9.50 11.39
N ASP A 448 -21.80 -9.74 10.94
CA ASP A 448 -21.07 -10.96 11.27
C ASP A 448 -20.72 -10.96 12.76
N GLN A 449 -21.31 -11.88 13.54
CA GLN A 449 -21.16 -11.92 15.00
C GLN A 449 -19.71 -12.12 15.47
N LYS A 450 -18.83 -12.70 14.63
CA LYS A 450 -17.42 -12.90 14.97
C LYS A 450 -16.60 -11.60 14.99
N ILE A 451 -17.07 -10.57 14.29
CA ILE A 451 -16.28 -9.34 14.11
C ILE A 451 -16.46 -8.42 15.31
N SER A 452 -15.35 -8.03 15.92
CA SER A 452 -15.36 -7.15 17.08
C SER A 452 -16.05 -5.81 16.79
N ALA A 453 -16.71 -5.26 17.81
CA ALA A 453 -17.39 -3.98 17.74
C ALA A 453 -16.47 -2.83 17.26
N ARG A 454 -15.18 -2.87 17.63
CA ARG A 454 -14.15 -1.93 17.14
C ARG A 454 -14.00 -1.97 15.63
N ILE A 455 -13.90 -3.17 15.04
CA ILE A 455 -13.74 -3.34 13.60
C ILE A 455 -15.05 -2.95 12.90
N LYS A 456 -16.22 -3.36 13.41
CA LYS A 456 -17.53 -2.92 12.89
C LYS A 456 -17.68 -1.40 12.90
N GLY A 457 -17.30 -0.74 13.99
CA GLY A 457 -17.25 0.71 14.07
C GLY A 457 -16.22 1.34 13.12
N LYS A 458 -15.08 0.68 12.86
CA LYS A 458 -14.09 1.12 11.86
C LYS A 458 -14.63 1.02 10.43
N VAL A 459 -15.31 -0.08 10.10
CA VAL A 459 -16.04 -0.28 8.84
C VAL A 459 -17.08 0.84 8.66
N TYR A 460 -17.91 1.09 9.68
CA TYR A 460 -18.88 2.19 9.71
C TYR A 460 -18.21 3.55 9.48
N ARG A 461 -17.14 3.90 10.23
CA ARG A 461 -16.39 5.15 10.07
C ARG A 461 -15.74 5.33 8.69
N THR A 462 -15.47 4.24 7.97
CA THR A 462 -14.76 4.25 6.68
C THR A 462 -15.70 4.22 5.47
N VAL A 463 -16.80 3.45 5.53
CA VAL A 463 -17.69 3.21 4.39
C VAL A 463 -19.04 3.90 4.54
N VAL A 464 -19.61 3.90 5.74
CA VAL A 464 -21.00 4.34 5.99
C VAL A 464 -21.05 5.83 6.36
N ARG A 465 -20.29 6.24 7.37
CA ARG A 465 -20.25 7.63 7.85
C ARG A 465 -19.88 8.65 6.76
N PRO A 466 -18.91 8.41 5.85
CA PRO A 466 -18.62 9.37 4.79
C PRO A 466 -19.76 9.53 3.78
N ALA A 467 -20.61 8.51 3.61
CA ALA A 467 -21.83 8.61 2.81
C ALA A 467 -22.95 9.36 3.55
N MET A 468 -23.05 9.24 4.88
CA MET A 468 -24.00 10.02 5.69
C MET A 468 -23.61 11.49 5.87
N LEU A 469 -22.33 11.83 5.81
CA LEU A 469 -21.83 13.19 6.05
C LEU A 469 -21.76 14.06 4.78
N TYR A 470 -21.87 13.49 3.58
CA TYR A 470 -21.66 14.22 2.33
C TYR A 470 -22.62 15.41 2.19
N GLY A 471 -22.09 16.63 2.08
CA GLY A 471 -22.86 17.85 1.91
C GLY A 471 -23.51 18.39 3.19
N LEU A 472 -23.55 17.63 4.30
CA LEU A 472 -24.12 18.10 5.57
C LEU A 472 -23.33 19.25 6.20
N GLU A 473 -22.08 19.44 5.81
CA GLU A 473 -21.31 20.63 6.17
C GLU A 473 -21.95 21.92 5.63
N THR A 474 -22.69 21.86 4.50
CA THR A 474 -23.41 23.00 3.92
C THR A 474 -24.82 23.22 4.48
N VAL A 475 -25.31 22.32 5.35
CA VAL A 475 -26.73 22.23 5.71
C VAL A 475 -27.01 22.76 7.11
N SER A 476 -27.93 23.72 7.21
CA SER A 476 -28.53 24.23 8.44
C SER A 476 -29.45 23.19 9.11
N LEU A 477 -28.87 22.24 9.86
CA LEU A 477 -29.61 21.20 10.60
C LEU A 477 -30.34 21.78 11.83
N ARG A 478 -31.66 21.54 11.93
CA ARG A 478 -32.45 21.79 13.16
C ARG A 478 -32.32 20.59 14.11
N LYS A 479 -32.55 20.78 15.43
CA LYS A 479 -32.49 19.71 16.46
C LYS A 479 -33.23 18.43 16.07
N ARG A 480 -34.42 18.52 15.46
CA ARG A 480 -35.21 17.35 14.97
C ARG A 480 -34.46 16.52 13.92
N GLN A 481 -33.74 17.17 13.01
CA GLN A 481 -33.00 16.52 11.92
C GLN A 481 -31.66 15.93 12.41
N GLU A 482 -31.01 16.61 13.35
CA GLU A 482 -29.85 16.04 14.06
C GLU A 482 -30.25 14.78 14.83
N SER A 483 -31.39 14.77 15.52
CA SER A 483 -31.97 13.57 16.15
C SER A 483 -32.32 12.47 15.14
N GLU A 484 -32.86 12.80 13.96
CA GLU A 484 -33.16 11.81 12.90
C GLU A 484 -31.87 11.14 12.38
N LEU A 485 -30.82 11.92 12.18
CA LEU A 485 -29.47 11.45 11.83
C LEU A 485 -28.84 10.59 12.94
N GLU A 486 -28.94 10.99 14.21
CA GLU A 486 -28.44 10.21 15.35
C GLU A 486 -29.21 8.89 15.53
N VAL A 487 -30.53 8.89 15.36
CA VAL A 487 -31.36 7.67 15.41
C VAL A 487 -31.02 6.72 14.26
N ALA A 488 -30.70 7.25 13.07
CA ALA A 488 -30.22 6.44 11.95
C ALA A 488 -28.85 5.81 12.23
N GLU A 489 -27.88 6.59 12.75
CA GLU A 489 -26.59 6.09 13.20
C GLU A 489 -26.74 5.00 14.27
N LEU A 490 -27.54 5.25 15.32
CA LEU A 490 -27.74 4.30 16.41
C LEU A 490 -28.40 3.01 15.92
N LYS A 491 -29.40 3.06 15.02
CA LYS A 491 -29.98 1.87 14.39
C LYS A 491 -28.95 1.07 13.58
N MET A 492 -28.11 1.75 12.78
CA MET A 492 -27.03 1.08 12.04
C MET A 492 -26.01 0.42 12.97
N LEU A 493 -25.68 1.06 14.10
CA LEU A 493 -24.77 0.49 15.10
C LEU A 493 -25.41 -0.67 15.86
N TRP A 494 -26.66 -0.56 16.32
CA TRP A 494 -27.42 -1.63 16.96
C TRP A 494 -27.45 -2.90 16.10
N PHE A 495 -27.89 -2.79 14.84
CA PHE A 495 -27.90 -3.93 13.91
C PHE A 495 -26.51 -4.47 13.59
N SER A 496 -25.45 -3.65 13.70
CA SER A 496 -24.07 -4.15 13.59
C SER A 496 -23.66 -4.95 14.84
N LEU A 497 -24.02 -4.48 16.03
CA LEU A 497 -23.66 -5.12 17.29
C LEU A 497 -24.56 -6.31 17.67
N GLY A 498 -25.66 -6.53 16.94
CA GLY A 498 -26.67 -7.55 17.28
C GLY A 498 -27.59 -7.14 18.43
N VAL A 499 -27.63 -5.84 18.75
CA VAL A 499 -28.38 -5.26 19.88
C VAL A 499 -29.77 -4.85 19.45
N THR A 500 -30.78 -5.09 20.30
CA THR A 500 -32.18 -4.69 20.09
C THR A 500 -32.59 -3.55 21.02
N ARG A 501 -33.82 -3.02 20.85
CA ARG A 501 -34.40 -2.05 21.79
C ARG A 501 -34.84 -2.67 23.11
N LEU A 502 -35.00 -4.00 23.18
CA LEU A 502 -35.42 -4.71 24.39
C LEU A 502 -34.27 -4.84 25.41
N ASP A 503 -33.04 -4.82 24.93
CA ASP A 503 -31.80 -4.98 25.70
C ASP A 503 -31.49 -3.79 26.63
N ARG A 504 -32.23 -2.67 26.48
CA ARG A 504 -32.14 -1.42 27.29
C ARG A 504 -30.74 -0.77 27.41
N ILE A 505 -29.79 -1.11 26.53
CA ILE A 505 -28.41 -0.61 26.56
C ILE A 505 -28.34 0.89 26.22
N ARG A 506 -27.62 1.67 27.05
CA ARG A 506 -27.44 3.14 26.86
C ARG A 506 -26.66 3.48 25.58
N ASN A 507 -27.13 4.46 24.81
CA ASN A 507 -26.56 4.88 23.51
C ASN A 507 -25.05 5.19 23.56
N GLU A 508 -24.59 5.82 24.64
CA GLU A 508 -23.18 6.12 24.92
C GLU A 508 -22.31 4.86 24.95
N TYR A 509 -22.85 3.76 25.51
CA TYR A 509 -22.15 2.48 25.59
C TYR A 509 -22.00 1.81 24.23
N ILE A 510 -23.06 1.82 23.39
CA ILE A 510 -23.00 1.36 21.99
C ILE A 510 -21.96 2.16 21.19
N ARG A 511 -21.98 3.49 21.31
CA ARG A 511 -21.02 4.39 20.66
C ARG A 511 -19.59 4.17 21.15
N GLY A 512 -19.37 4.02 22.45
CA GLY A 512 -18.07 3.70 23.05
C GLY A 512 -17.53 2.36 22.58
N THR A 513 -18.37 1.32 22.61
CA THR A 513 -18.06 -0.06 22.20
C THR A 513 -17.66 -0.15 20.72
N ALA A 514 -18.26 0.67 19.85
CA ALA A 514 -17.85 0.81 18.46
C ALA A 514 -16.66 1.77 18.24
N HIS A 515 -16.25 2.55 19.24
CA HIS A 515 -15.38 3.74 19.13
C HIS A 515 -15.90 4.80 18.13
N VAL A 516 -17.21 5.06 18.15
CA VAL A 516 -17.92 5.96 17.24
C VAL A 516 -18.46 7.17 18.02
N GLY A 517 -17.68 8.26 18.09
CA GLY A 517 -18.17 9.56 18.59
C GLY A 517 -19.29 10.11 17.70
N ARG A 518 -20.21 10.89 18.28
CA ARG A 518 -21.54 11.26 17.73
C ARG A 518 -21.48 11.89 16.34
N LEU A 519 -22.55 11.74 15.55
CA LEU A 519 -22.58 12.26 14.17
C LEU A 519 -22.62 13.80 14.12
N GLY A 520 -23.36 14.46 15.01
CA GLY A 520 -23.39 15.93 15.10
C GLY A 520 -22.01 16.56 15.30
N ASP A 521 -21.20 15.97 16.19
CA ASP A 521 -19.78 16.36 16.38
C ASP A 521 -18.97 16.25 15.08
N LYS A 522 -19.26 15.23 14.25
CA LYS A 522 -18.57 15.03 12.97
C LYS A 522 -19.07 15.94 11.84
N VAL A 523 -20.31 16.40 11.89
CA VAL A 523 -20.78 17.52 11.05
C VAL A 523 -20.06 18.80 11.46
N ARG A 524 -19.93 19.10 12.76
CA ARG A 524 -19.18 20.26 13.27
C ARG A 524 -17.69 20.22 12.88
N GLU A 525 -17.03 19.06 13.01
CA GLU A 525 -15.66 18.86 12.51
C GLU A 525 -15.53 18.98 10.99
N ALA A 526 -16.56 18.60 10.21
CA ALA A 526 -16.55 18.76 8.77
C ALA A 526 -16.65 20.24 8.38
N ARG A 527 -17.57 21.00 9.01
CA ARG A 527 -17.67 22.46 8.83
C ARG A 527 -16.37 23.19 9.16
N LEU A 528 -15.75 22.91 10.31
CA LEU A 528 -14.48 23.54 10.70
C LEU A 528 -13.33 23.19 9.74
N ARG A 529 -13.29 21.95 9.23
CA ARG A 529 -12.30 21.53 8.22
C ARG A 529 -12.47 22.23 6.87
N TRP A 530 -13.72 22.47 6.47
CA TRP A 530 -14.08 23.18 5.25
C TRP A 530 -13.87 24.71 5.40
N PHE A 531 -14.26 25.32 6.51
CA PHE A 531 -13.93 26.71 6.84
C PHE A 531 -12.41 26.96 6.81
N GLY A 532 -11.62 26.07 7.44
CA GLY A 532 -10.16 26.13 7.35
C GLY A 532 -9.60 25.89 5.94
N HIS A 533 -10.38 25.31 5.02
CA HIS A 533 -10.03 25.23 3.59
C HIS A 533 -10.32 26.55 2.87
N VAL A 534 -11.46 27.20 3.13
CA VAL A 534 -11.80 28.54 2.62
C VAL A 534 -10.75 29.57 3.08
N GLN A 535 -10.41 29.64 4.37
CA GLN A 535 -9.38 30.57 4.88
C GLN A 535 -7.99 30.39 4.25
N ARG A 536 -7.66 29.18 3.74
CA ARG A 536 -6.40 28.95 3.02
C ARG A 536 -6.42 29.50 1.60
N ARG A 537 -7.58 29.85 1.03
CA ARG A 537 -7.70 30.54 -0.26
C ARG A 537 -7.28 32.00 -0.13
N GLU A 538 -7.87 32.73 0.82
CA GLU A 538 -7.54 34.12 1.14
C GLU A 538 -6.05 34.28 1.48
N LYS A 539 -5.56 33.44 2.41
CA LYS A 539 -4.14 33.46 2.79
C LYS A 539 -3.21 33.08 1.64
N ALA A 540 -3.65 32.24 0.70
CA ALA A 540 -2.85 31.93 -0.47
C ALA A 540 -2.82 33.09 -1.48
N ALA A 541 -3.95 33.75 -1.77
CA ALA A 541 -3.96 34.96 -2.59
C ALA A 541 -3.06 36.07 -1.98
N ALA A 542 -3.14 36.26 -0.65
CA ALA A 542 -2.27 37.18 0.07
C ALA A 542 -0.79 36.74 0.11
N ILE A 543 -0.49 35.43 0.05
CA ILE A 543 0.89 34.91 -0.07
C ILE A 543 1.41 35.05 -1.50
N ASP A 544 0.60 34.80 -2.51
CA ASP A 544 0.95 34.93 -3.92
C ASP A 544 1.20 36.44 -4.23
N ALA A 545 0.41 37.36 -3.65
CA ALA A 545 0.69 38.81 -3.65
C ALA A 545 1.96 39.19 -2.86
N LYS A 546 2.17 38.63 -1.66
CA LYS A 546 3.40 38.88 -0.86
C LYS A 546 4.64 38.23 -1.48
N ALA A 547 4.53 37.23 -2.34
CA ALA A 547 5.66 36.66 -3.07
C ALA A 547 6.23 37.66 -4.09
N ASN A 548 5.35 38.39 -4.79
CA ASN A 548 5.75 39.50 -5.66
C ASN A 548 6.35 40.68 -4.88
N ALA A 549 5.85 40.97 -3.67
CA ALA A 549 6.43 42.00 -2.80
C ALA A 549 7.81 41.59 -2.22
N ASN A 550 7.95 40.36 -1.75
CA ASN A 550 9.17 39.88 -1.09
C ASN A 550 10.36 39.72 -2.05
N ALA A 551 10.15 39.78 -3.36
CA ALA A 551 11.22 39.93 -4.35
C ALA A 551 12.03 41.25 -4.20
N LYS A 552 11.51 42.24 -3.44
CA LYS A 552 12.17 43.52 -3.17
C LYS A 552 12.65 43.71 -1.71
N ALA A 553 12.44 42.75 -0.81
CA ALA A 553 12.48 43.01 0.64
C ALA A 553 13.56 42.27 1.46
N ASN A 554 14.30 41.33 0.89
CA ASN A 554 15.26 40.50 1.65
C ASN A 554 16.67 41.12 1.73
N ALA A 555 16.84 42.10 2.62
CA ALA A 555 18.13 42.53 3.16
C ALA A 555 18.01 42.74 4.69
N SER A 556 18.92 42.15 5.48
CA SER A 556 18.93 42.08 6.97
C SER A 556 17.75 41.36 7.66
N GLY A 557 17.81 40.81 8.88
CA GLY A 557 18.97 40.47 9.77
C GLY A 557 18.58 40.18 11.25
N CYS A 558 19.20 39.16 11.91
CA CYS A 558 19.20 38.87 13.39
C CYS A 558 17.86 38.40 14.09
N ARG A 559 17.78 37.52 15.13
CA ARG A 559 18.46 37.22 16.46
C ARG A 559 17.77 37.96 17.65
N GLN A 560 17.64 37.51 18.92
CA GLN A 560 18.10 36.36 19.80
C GLN A 560 17.26 36.37 21.14
N GLU A 561 17.28 35.47 22.16
CA GLU A 561 17.79 34.09 22.44
C GLU A 561 16.91 33.30 23.50
N GLU A 562 17.36 33.08 24.76
CA GLU A 562 16.69 32.29 25.87
C GLU A 562 16.44 33.16 27.17
N ASN A 563 16.30 32.76 28.47
CA ASN A 563 16.53 31.55 29.34
C ASN A 563 15.77 31.75 30.72
N ALA A 564 15.84 31.04 31.88
CA ALA A 564 16.55 29.87 32.49
C ALA A 564 15.85 29.37 33.81
N LYS A 565 16.48 28.41 34.55
CA LYS A 565 16.29 27.97 35.98
C LYS A 565 15.03 27.10 36.35
N THR A 566 14.92 26.32 37.46
CA THR A 566 15.77 25.42 38.34
C THR A 566 14.80 24.62 39.31
N GLU A 567 15.06 23.97 40.48
CA GLU A 567 16.19 23.77 41.45
C GLU A 567 16.10 22.44 42.29
N ASN A 568 16.62 22.42 43.53
CA ASN A 568 16.88 21.31 44.51
C ASN A 568 15.62 20.49 45.00
N THR A 569 15.63 19.34 45.75
CA THR A 569 16.60 18.45 46.51
C THR A 569 15.93 17.03 46.69
N PHE A 570 16.31 15.98 47.47
CA PHE A 570 17.34 15.63 48.50
C PHE A 570 17.77 14.10 48.41
N ILE A 571 18.20 13.41 49.50
CA ILE A 571 19.17 12.26 49.45
C ILE A 571 18.90 11.06 50.41
N ILE A 572 19.19 9.83 49.95
CA ILE A 572 19.87 8.72 50.69
C ILE A 572 21.09 8.26 49.83
N SER A 573 22.11 7.65 50.44
CA SER A 573 23.52 7.64 50.01
C SER A 573 23.99 6.47 49.10
N GLU A 574 25.30 6.42 48.83
CA GLU A 574 25.92 5.90 47.60
C GLU A 574 26.84 4.67 47.79
N HIS A 575 27.07 4.22 49.03
CA HIS A 575 28.19 3.31 49.36
C HIS A 575 27.92 1.80 49.16
N ASP A 576 26.66 1.37 49.14
CA ASP A 576 26.29 -0.06 49.29
C ASP A 576 26.42 -0.91 48.00
N LEU A 577 26.99 -0.36 46.92
CA LEU A 577 26.85 -0.91 45.57
C LEU A 577 28.18 -1.17 44.80
N GLN A 578 29.34 -0.94 45.39
CA GLN A 578 30.62 -0.98 44.64
C GLN A 578 31.26 -2.38 44.50
N HIS A 579 30.85 -3.38 45.29
CA HIS A 579 31.69 -4.56 45.53
C HIS A 579 31.63 -5.70 44.47
N LEU A 580 30.92 -5.52 43.35
CA LEU A 580 30.73 -6.54 42.31
C LEU A 580 31.40 -6.22 40.97
N GLY A 581 32.26 -5.18 40.88
CA GLY A 581 33.05 -4.85 39.67
C GLY A 581 32.25 -4.36 38.45
N LEU A 582 30.94 -4.51 38.48
CA LEU A 582 30.00 -4.19 37.41
C LEU A 582 29.20 -2.96 37.83
N SER A 583 29.34 -1.84 37.10
CA SER A 583 28.80 -0.56 37.58
C SER A 583 27.29 -0.66 37.85
N PRO A 584 26.79 -0.12 38.97
CA PRO A 584 25.36 -0.20 39.31
C PRO A 584 24.47 0.42 38.24
N PHE A 585 24.97 1.44 37.54
CA PHE A 585 24.34 2.03 36.36
C PHE A 585 24.09 1.02 35.24
N LEU A 586 25.00 0.08 34.98
CA LEU A 586 24.83 -0.99 34.00
C LEU A 586 23.72 -1.94 34.43
N CYS A 587 23.84 -2.51 35.64
CA CYS A 587 22.87 -3.42 36.26
C CYS A 587 21.46 -2.81 36.33
N GLN A 588 21.37 -1.53 36.69
CA GLN A 588 20.10 -0.81 36.73
C GLN A 588 19.55 -0.53 35.33
N TRP A 589 20.40 -0.33 34.32
CA TRP A 589 19.98 -0.34 32.91
C TRP A 589 19.47 -1.73 32.48
N ILE A 590 20.05 -2.83 32.97
CA ILE A 590 19.58 -4.22 32.70
C ILE A 590 18.13 -4.36 33.10
N SER A 591 17.89 -4.15 34.40
CA SER A 591 16.58 -4.14 35.00
C SER A 591 15.65 -3.24 34.17
N ASN A 592 16.00 -1.98 33.95
CA ASN A 592 15.14 -1.02 33.24
C ASN A 592 14.86 -1.33 31.77
N LEU A 593 15.54 -2.31 31.16
CA LEU A 593 15.31 -2.76 29.79
C LEU A 593 14.65 -4.14 29.67
N LEU A 594 14.80 -5.02 30.65
CA LEU A 594 14.11 -6.31 30.67
C LEU A 594 12.76 -6.20 31.40
N THR A 595 12.60 -5.22 32.28
CA THR A 595 11.43 -5.04 33.15
C THR A 595 10.54 -3.87 32.79
N GLY A 596 9.30 -3.87 33.28
CA GLY A 596 8.40 -2.71 33.28
C GLY A 596 8.04 -2.19 31.88
N ARG A 597 8.30 -2.95 30.83
CA ARG A 597 8.26 -2.46 29.44
C ARG A 597 6.83 -2.34 28.90
N PRO A 598 6.33 -1.13 28.62
CA PRO A 598 5.04 -0.95 27.99
C PRO A 598 5.18 -1.20 26.48
N GLN A 599 4.92 -2.43 26.05
CA GLN A 599 4.83 -2.77 24.63
C GLN A 599 3.40 -2.60 24.13
N ALA A 600 3.25 -2.18 22.88
CA ALA A 600 1.95 -2.18 22.24
C ALA A 600 2.03 -2.54 20.76
N VAL A 601 1.22 -3.53 20.37
CA VAL A 601 1.13 -4.04 19.00
C VAL A 601 0.39 -3.00 18.16
N ARG A 602 1.01 -2.53 17.08
CA ARG A 602 0.44 -1.51 16.20
C ARG A 602 0.06 -2.09 14.84
N ILE A 603 -1.12 -2.68 14.81
CA ILE A 603 -1.82 -3.02 13.56
C ILE A 603 -2.42 -1.71 13.01
N GLY A 604 -1.61 -0.97 12.22
CA GLY A 604 -2.06 0.17 11.43
C GLY A 604 -2.23 1.51 12.16
N ARG A 605 -3.49 1.94 12.36
CA ARG A 605 -3.80 3.18 13.11
C ARG A 605 -3.87 2.93 14.61
N HIS A 606 -4.41 1.77 15.01
CA HIS A 606 -4.54 1.39 16.40
C HIS A 606 -3.20 0.85 16.93
N VAL A 607 -2.83 1.37 18.09
CA VAL A 607 -1.83 0.80 19.02
C VAL A 607 -2.66 0.08 20.08
N SER A 608 -2.26 -1.11 20.53
CA SER A 608 -2.95 -1.77 21.65
C SER A 608 -2.83 -0.94 22.95
N VAL A 609 -3.50 -1.37 24.01
CA VAL A 609 -3.06 -0.95 25.36
C VAL A 609 -1.58 -1.30 25.53
N PHE A 610 -0.87 -0.46 26.28
CA PHE A 610 0.51 -0.70 26.66
C PHE A 610 0.53 -1.83 27.69
N LEU A 611 0.91 -3.02 27.24
CA LEU A 611 1.03 -4.22 28.05
C LEU A 611 2.43 -4.25 28.65
N ILE A 612 2.53 -4.26 29.98
CA ILE A 612 3.80 -4.42 30.69
C ILE A 612 4.28 -5.85 30.48
N LEU A 613 5.34 -6.01 29.69
CA LEU A 613 5.87 -7.32 29.32
C LEU A 613 7.16 -7.64 30.06
N SER A 614 7.03 -8.48 31.09
CA SER A 614 8.10 -9.21 31.79
C SER A 614 8.63 -10.41 31.00
N THR A 615 8.03 -10.70 29.84
CA THR A 615 8.23 -11.88 28.98
C THR A 615 8.08 -11.46 27.50
N GLY A 616 8.45 -12.31 26.54
CA GLY A 616 8.13 -12.12 25.10
C GLY A 616 8.96 -11.06 24.35
N ALA A 617 9.31 -11.36 23.09
CA ALA A 617 10.45 -10.72 22.42
C ALA A 617 10.12 -9.66 21.35
N PRO A 618 10.51 -8.39 21.57
CA PRO A 618 10.64 -7.38 20.51
C PRO A 618 11.77 -7.68 19.51
N GLN A 619 11.48 -8.66 18.66
CA GLN A 619 12.06 -8.86 17.33
C GLN A 619 12.07 -7.52 16.54
N GLY A 620 13.14 -7.26 15.80
CA GLY A 620 13.37 -5.99 15.10
C GLY A 620 14.32 -4.99 15.79
N CYS A 621 14.65 -5.19 17.08
CA CYS A 621 15.83 -4.54 17.65
C CYS A 621 17.12 -5.11 17.00
N VAL A 622 18.05 -4.25 16.59
CA VAL A 622 19.34 -4.59 15.96
C VAL A 622 20.13 -5.63 16.75
N ARG A 623 19.97 -5.60 18.08
CA ARG A 623 20.73 -6.38 19.06
C ARG A 623 19.97 -7.61 19.61
N SER A 624 18.69 -7.80 19.27
CA SER A 624 17.89 -8.97 19.66
C SER A 624 18.54 -10.33 19.35
N PRO A 625 19.10 -10.58 18.16
CA PRO A 625 19.57 -11.91 17.80
C PRO A 625 20.81 -12.39 18.56
N LEU A 626 21.56 -11.47 19.17
CA LEU A 626 22.70 -11.80 20.02
C LEU A 626 22.23 -12.53 21.30
N LEU A 627 21.12 -12.07 21.88
CA LEU A 627 20.44 -12.72 23.01
C LEU A 627 19.97 -14.14 22.65
N TYR A 628 19.47 -14.32 21.42
CA TYR A 628 19.05 -15.64 20.93
C TYR A 628 20.22 -16.59 20.75
N SER A 629 21.32 -16.09 20.19
CA SER A 629 22.52 -16.86 19.91
C SER A 629 23.18 -17.39 21.18
N LEU A 630 23.00 -16.67 22.29
CA LEU A 630 23.45 -17.09 23.61
C LEU A 630 22.42 -18.01 24.32
N TYR A 631 21.11 -17.74 24.20
CA TYR A 631 20.09 -18.66 24.70
C TYR A 631 20.10 -20.05 24.02
N THR A 632 20.56 -20.09 22.76
CA THR A 632 20.74 -21.32 21.98
C THR A 632 22.22 -21.70 21.81
N TYR A 633 23.09 -21.23 22.72
CA TYR A 633 24.52 -21.55 22.72
C TYR A 633 24.73 -23.06 22.88
N ASP A 634 24.17 -23.65 23.94
CA ASP A 634 24.24 -25.10 24.23
C ASP A 634 23.40 -25.97 23.27
N PHE A 635 22.74 -25.39 22.26
CA PHE A 635 22.07 -26.17 21.22
C PHE A 635 23.09 -26.67 20.19
N VAL A 636 23.84 -27.71 20.57
CA VAL A 636 24.92 -28.31 19.77
C VAL A 636 24.74 -29.83 19.75
N ALA A 637 24.81 -30.41 18.57
CA ALA A 637 24.74 -31.85 18.32
C ALA A 637 26.12 -32.50 18.59
N THR A 638 26.15 -33.77 19.02
CA THR A 638 27.32 -34.42 19.63
C THR A 638 27.90 -35.55 18.77
N ASN A 639 29.20 -35.82 18.95
CA ASN A 639 29.92 -36.92 18.29
C ASN A 639 29.83 -36.89 16.75
N ASN A 640 30.68 -36.06 16.12
CA ASN A 640 30.96 -36.00 14.67
C ASN A 640 29.87 -35.37 13.76
N SER A 641 28.76 -34.91 14.32
CA SER A 641 27.80 -34.00 13.66
C SER A 641 28.24 -32.53 13.72
N ILE A 642 27.57 -31.66 12.94
CA ILE A 642 27.68 -30.21 13.05
C ILE A 642 26.32 -29.52 12.97
N THR A 643 26.03 -28.66 13.96
CA THR A 643 24.81 -27.84 14.03
C THR A 643 25.08 -26.45 13.45
N ILE A 644 24.63 -26.20 12.22
CA ILE A 644 24.80 -24.94 11.52
C ILE A 644 23.56 -24.09 11.73
N LYS A 645 23.71 -22.95 12.43
CA LYS A 645 22.60 -22.08 12.83
C LYS A 645 22.64 -20.77 12.02
N PHE A 646 21.48 -20.34 11.51
CA PHE A 646 21.28 -19.00 10.92
C PHE A 646 20.03 -18.36 11.51
N ALA A 647 20.18 -17.82 12.71
CA ALA A 647 19.06 -17.37 13.55
C ALA A 647 18.01 -18.48 13.75
N ASP A 648 16.76 -18.27 13.32
CA ASP A 648 15.68 -19.26 13.40
C ASP A 648 15.88 -20.50 12.50
N ASP A 649 16.64 -20.39 11.41
CA ASP A 649 16.91 -21.50 10.47
C ASP A 649 18.08 -22.38 10.97
N THR A 650 17.83 -23.58 11.50
CA THR A 650 18.88 -24.52 11.99
C THR A 650 18.99 -25.78 11.14
N VAL A 651 20.21 -26.19 10.78
CA VAL A 651 20.50 -27.42 10.04
C VAL A 651 21.50 -28.26 10.82
N VAL A 652 21.22 -29.56 10.98
CA VAL A 652 22.21 -30.54 11.46
C VAL A 652 22.70 -31.34 10.27
N VAL A 653 24.03 -31.44 10.13
CA VAL A 653 24.68 -32.31 9.14
C VAL A 653 25.42 -33.41 9.89
N ARG A 654 25.10 -34.67 9.60
CA ARG A 654 25.81 -35.85 10.13
C ARG A 654 26.42 -36.67 8.98
N LEU A 655 27.61 -37.19 9.23
CA LEU A 655 28.20 -38.26 8.42
C LEU A 655 27.88 -39.60 9.10
N ILE A 656 27.19 -40.50 8.40
CA ILE A 656 26.97 -41.87 8.83
C ILE A 656 28.09 -42.73 8.24
N SER A 657 28.91 -43.29 9.13
CA SER A 657 29.78 -44.41 8.80
C SER A 657 29.05 -45.74 9.03
N ASP A 658 29.48 -46.77 8.31
CA ASP A 658 29.13 -48.17 8.59
C ASP A 658 27.62 -48.51 8.60
N ASN A 659 26.80 -47.66 7.94
CA ASN A 659 25.33 -47.68 7.94
C ASN A 659 24.67 -47.68 9.33
N ASN A 660 25.40 -47.31 10.40
CA ASN A 660 24.84 -47.27 11.75
C ASN A 660 24.12 -45.93 12.01
N GLU A 661 22.82 -45.91 11.78
CA GLU A 661 21.95 -44.78 12.05
C GLU A 661 21.51 -44.66 13.53
N THR A 662 21.78 -45.65 14.39
CA THR A 662 21.32 -45.61 15.79
C THR A 662 21.84 -44.38 16.52
N VAL A 663 23.10 -43.99 16.26
CA VAL A 663 23.73 -42.78 16.83
C VAL A 663 23.10 -41.49 16.26
N TYR A 664 22.64 -41.50 15.01
CA TYR A 664 21.88 -40.40 14.42
C TYR A 664 20.51 -40.26 15.09
N LEU A 665 19.76 -41.35 15.21
CA LEU A 665 18.43 -41.36 15.84
C LEU A 665 18.49 -40.98 17.33
N GLU A 666 19.52 -41.44 18.05
CA GLU A 666 19.80 -41.05 19.43
C GLU A 666 20.20 -39.57 19.55
N GLU A 667 20.98 -39.03 18.62
CA GLU A 667 21.30 -37.61 18.57
C GLU A 667 20.07 -36.72 18.33
N ILE A 668 19.18 -37.12 17.41
CA ILE A 668 17.90 -36.40 17.20
C ILE A 668 17.04 -36.43 18.47
N ARG A 669 16.94 -37.59 19.14
CA ARG A 669 16.27 -37.70 20.46
C ARG A 669 16.94 -36.82 21.52
N ASN A 670 18.26 -36.70 21.53
CA ASN A 670 18.97 -35.85 22.48
C ASN A 670 18.73 -34.35 22.21
N LEU A 671 18.68 -33.93 20.94
CA LEU A 671 18.31 -32.56 20.57
C LEU A 671 16.83 -32.25 20.87
N GLU A 672 15.94 -33.23 20.70
CA GLU A 672 14.53 -33.15 21.11
C GLU A 672 14.39 -33.03 22.64
N ASN A 673 15.02 -33.93 23.40
CA ASN A 673 15.04 -33.90 24.87
C ASN A 673 15.64 -32.59 25.40
N TRP A 674 16.68 -32.06 24.76
CA TRP A 674 17.25 -30.75 25.09
C TRP A 674 16.24 -29.62 24.82
N CYS A 675 15.57 -29.63 23.66
CA CYS A 675 14.51 -28.68 23.35
C CYS A 675 13.40 -28.72 24.41
N GLN A 676 12.86 -29.91 24.72
CA GLN A 676 11.82 -30.10 25.73
C GLN A 676 12.26 -29.58 27.11
N ARG A 677 13.49 -29.91 27.56
CA ARG A 677 14.05 -29.44 28.83
C ARG A 677 14.13 -27.91 28.93
N ILE A 678 14.47 -27.21 27.85
CA ILE A 678 14.50 -25.73 27.82
C ILE A 678 13.21 -25.10 27.25
N SER A 679 12.14 -25.89 27.13
CA SER A 679 10.83 -25.46 26.63
C SER A 679 10.82 -24.92 25.19
N LEU A 680 11.77 -25.31 24.33
CA LEU A 680 11.66 -25.16 22.88
C LEU A 680 10.89 -26.35 22.26
N LEU A 681 10.28 -26.12 21.10
CA LEU A 681 9.49 -27.13 20.38
C LEU A 681 9.95 -27.25 18.92
N LEU A 682 10.14 -28.47 18.43
CA LEU A 682 10.50 -28.75 17.03
C LEU A 682 9.25 -28.87 16.15
N ASN A 683 9.24 -28.21 14.98
CA ASN A 683 8.12 -28.25 14.05
C ASN A 683 8.27 -29.41 13.05
N VAL A 684 7.72 -30.57 13.36
CA VAL A 684 7.82 -31.76 12.50
C VAL A 684 7.30 -31.46 11.08
N SER A 685 6.20 -30.71 10.95
CA SER A 685 5.55 -30.38 9.65
C SER A 685 6.33 -29.44 8.73
N LYS A 686 7.51 -28.97 9.14
CA LYS A 686 8.48 -28.23 8.29
C LYS A 686 9.91 -28.74 8.48
N THR A 687 10.08 -29.77 9.29
CA THR A 687 11.35 -30.45 9.48
C THR A 687 11.45 -31.43 8.33
N ASN A 688 12.48 -31.28 7.50
CA ASN A 688 12.71 -32.13 6.34
C ASN A 688 14.05 -32.83 6.48
N GLU A 689 14.06 -34.12 6.16
CA GLU A 689 15.27 -34.94 6.07
C GLU A 689 15.67 -35.11 4.60
N LEU A 690 16.97 -34.97 4.33
CA LEU A 690 17.57 -35.35 3.08
C LEU A 690 18.73 -36.30 3.39
N ILE A 691 18.55 -37.57 3.04
CA ILE A 691 19.62 -38.58 3.09
C ILE A 691 20.24 -38.67 1.70
N LYS A 692 21.57 -38.67 1.64
CA LYS A 692 22.30 -39.16 0.47
C LYS A 692 23.36 -40.17 0.88
N ASP A 693 23.13 -41.41 0.45
CA ASP A 693 24.17 -42.44 0.40
C ASP A 693 25.18 -42.08 -0.70
N PHE A 694 26.47 -42.12 -0.34
CA PHE A 694 27.60 -41.98 -1.27
C PHE A 694 28.51 -43.23 -1.26
N SER A 695 28.10 -44.28 -0.56
CA SER A 695 28.77 -45.57 -0.57
C SER A 695 28.39 -46.36 -1.82
N THR A 696 29.05 -47.51 -2.04
CA THR A 696 28.77 -48.42 -3.15
C THR A 696 28.31 -49.81 -2.66
N LYS A 697 27.70 -49.86 -1.47
CA LYS A 697 26.97 -51.04 -0.98
C LYS A 697 25.46 -50.78 -1.14
N GLN A 698 24.62 -51.79 -0.92
CA GLN A 698 23.17 -51.69 -1.13
C GLN A 698 22.57 -50.48 -0.40
N GLU A 699 21.58 -49.84 -1.01
CA GLU A 699 20.88 -48.68 -0.44
C GLU A 699 20.45 -48.97 1.00
N GLY A 700 20.99 -48.21 1.95
CA GLY A 700 20.63 -48.38 3.36
C GLY A 700 19.13 -48.17 3.54
N ASN A 701 18.46 -49.14 4.18
CA ASN A 701 17.05 -49.03 4.52
C ASN A 701 16.88 -48.15 5.78
N TYR A 702 17.33 -46.90 5.68
CA TYR A 702 17.46 -45.96 6.80
C TYR A 702 16.08 -45.64 7.41
N GLN A 703 15.89 -45.92 8.69
CA GLN A 703 14.67 -45.59 9.42
C GLN A 703 14.41 -44.08 9.38
N THR A 704 13.14 -43.71 9.29
CA THR A 704 12.72 -42.30 9.37
C THR A 704 12.74 -41.86 10.84
N PRO A 705 13.43 -40.76 11.21
CA PRO A 705 13.39 -40.27 12.58
C PRO A 705 11.97 -39.84 12.97
N LEU A 706 11.59 -40.19 14.20
CA LEU A 706 10.39 -39.71 14.87
C LEU A 706 10.75 -38.49 15.73
N ILE A 707 9.95 -37.44 15.63
CA ILE A 707 10.02 -36.23 16.48
C ILE A 707 8.58 -35.94 16.93
N ASN A 708 8.34 -35.71 18.22
CA ASN A 708 7.00 -35.68 18.84
C ASN A 708 6.10 -36.84 18.34
N GLU A 709 6.63 -38.06 18.41
CA GLU A 709 5.98 -39.31 17.96
C GLU A 709 5.58 -39.35 16.47
N SER A 710 5.99 -38.35 15.68
CA SER A 710 5.59 -38.16 14.28
C SER A 710 6.78 -38.34 13.33
N PRO A 711 6.65 -39.05 12.19
CA PRO A 711 7.75 -39.24 11.25
C PRO A 711 8.07 -37.96 10.48
N VAL A 712 9.37 -37.69 10.30
CA VAL A 712 9.90 -36.58 9.50
C VAL A 712 9.71 -36.83 8.00
N GLU A 713 9.38 -35.79 7.23
CA GLU A 713 9.24 -35.89 5.77
C GLU A 713 10.63 -35.94 5.08
N ARG A 714 10.96 -37.08 4.49
CA ARG A 714 12.17 -37.30 3.68
C ARG A 714 11.97 -36.78 2.25
N VAL A 715 12.89 -35.95 1.75
CA VAL A 715 12.72 -35.20 0.48
C VAL A 715 13.96 -35.18 -0.43
N ASP A 716 13.74 -35.29 -1.74
CA ASP A 716 14.79 -35.24 -2.76
C ASP A 716 15.35 -33.82 -2.98
N SER A 717 14.60 -32.79 -2.60
CA SER A 717 15.09 -31.41 -2.60
C SER A 717 14.31 -30.50 -1.66
N PHE A 718 15.01 -29.55 -1.05
CA PHE A 718 14.42 -28.56 -0.14
C PHE A 718 15.09 -27.19 -0.31
N ARG A 719 14.54 -26.15 0.31
CA ARG A 719 14.91 -24.75 0.01
C ARG A 719 15.52 -23.98 1.19
N TYR A 720 16.79 -24.25 1.50
CA TYR A 720 17.55 -23.58 2.55
C TYR A 720 18.08 -22.18 2.14
N LEU A 721 17.90 -21.18 3.02
CA LEU A 721 18.36 -19.78 2.86
C LEU A 721 18.13 -19.13 1.48
N GLY A 722 17.08 -19.60 0.78
CA GLY A 722 16.65 -19.10 -0.52
C GLY A 722 17.14 -19.88 -1.75
N VAL A 723 18.12 -20.77 -1.60
CA VAL A 723 18.66 -21.70 -2.61
C VAL A 723 17.92 -23.04 -2.52
N HIS A 724 17.86 -23.83 -3.61
CA HIS A 724 17.42 -25.23 -3.52
C HIS A 724 18.64 -26.14 -3.40
N ILE A 725 18.65 -27.02 -2.40
CA ILE A 725 19.61 -28.12 -2.22
C ILE A 725 18.89 -29.40 -2.66
N THR A 726 19.55 -30.24 -3.44
CA THR A 726 19.00 -31.47 -4.03
C THR A 726 19.84 -32.68 -3.62
N GLN A 727 19.24 -33.87 -3.63
CA GLN A 727 19.85 -35.13 -3.18
C GLN A 727 21.01 -35.60 -4.09
N ASP A 728 21.05 -35.14 -5.34
CA ASP A 728 22.15 -35.34 -6.29
C ASP A 728 23.26 -34.26 -6.21
N LEU A 729 23.08 -33.24 -5.34
CA LEU A 729 23.87 -32.01 -5.25
C LEU A 729 23.92 -31.18 -6.56
N SER A 730 22.95 -31.36 -7.47
CA SER A 730 22.85 -30.63 -8.73
C SER A 730 22.13 -29.28 -8.60
N TRP A 731 22.88 -28.21 -8.87
CA TRP A 731 22.32 -26.85 -8.87
C TRP A 731 21.38 -26.56 -10.04
N SER A 732 21.16 -27.50 -10.98
CA SER A 732 20.28 -27.33 -12.14
C SER A 732 18.84 -26.93 -11.77
N CYS A 733 18.26 -27.45 -10.68
CA CYS A 733 16.92 -27.04 -10.21
C CYS A 733 16.86 -25.55 -9.83
N HIS A 734 17.84 -25.11 -9.03
CA HIS A 734 17.97 -23.71 -8.61
C HIS A 734 18.31 -22.78 -9.78
N ILE A 735 19.23 -23.19 -10.65
CA ILE A 735 19.69 -22.38 -11.78
C ILE A 735 18.59 -22.21 -12.84
N ASN A 736 17.78 -23.24 -13.13
CA ASN A 736 16.58 -23.08 -13.95
C ASN A 736 15.59 -22.08 -13.34
N THR A 737 15.41 -22.09 -12.02
CA THR A 737 14.57 -21.13 -11.29
C THR A 737 15.11 -19.69 -11.38
N VAL A 738 16.43 -19.50 -11.31
CA VAL A 738 17.10 -18.21 -11.53
C VAL A 738 16.93 -17.74 -12.97
N VAL A 739 17.21 -18.59 -13.96
CA VAL A 739 17.11 -18.29 -15.39
C VAL A 739 15.66 -17.92 -15.78
N LYS A 740 14.64 -18.60 -15.25
CA LYS A 740 13.22 -18.29 -15.52
C LYS A 740 12.86 -16.86 -15.07
N LYS A 741 13.31 -16.44 -13.87
CA LYS A 741 13.12 -15.07 -13.36
C LYS A 741 13.88 -14.03 -14.18
N VAL A 742 15.12 -14.32 -14.56
CA VAL A 742 15.93 -13.40 -15.38
C VAL A 742 15.33 -13.20 -16.77
N ARG A 743 14.82 -14.26 -17.43
CA ARG A 743 14.14 -14.16 -18.73
C ARG A 743 12.94 -13.19 -18.69
N GLN A 744 12.14 -13.21 -17.62
CA GLN A 744 11.02 -12.26 -17.43
C GLN A 744 11.49 -10.80 -17.34
N ARG A 745 12.66 -10.53 -16.77
CA ARG A 745 13.22 -9.16 -16.68
C ARG A 745 13.94 -8.74 -17.97
N LEU A 746 14.54 -9.69 -18.69
CA LEU A 746 15.11 -9.44 -20.03
C LEU A 746 14.05 -8.99 -21.06
N TYR A 747 12.78 -9.39 -20.91
CA TYR A 747 11.70 -8.89 -21.76
C TYR A 747 11.54 -7.37 -21.65
N HIS A 748 11.32 -6.86 -20.43
CA HIS A 748 11.25 -5.41 -20.17
C HIS A 748 12.54 -4.68 -20.58
N LEU A 749 13.70 -5.32 -20.40
CA LEU A 749 14.99 -4.74 -20.76
C LEU A 749 15.15 -4.52 -22.27
N ARG A 750 14.54 -5.36 -23.13
CA ARG A 750 14.45 -5.10 -24.57
C ARG A 750 13.62 -3.85 -24.84
N HIS A 751 12.39 -3.83 -24.33
CA HIS A 751 11.47 -2.71 -24.54
C HIS A 751 12.05 -1.37 -24.07
N LEU A 752 12.76 -1.36 -22.93
CA LEU A 752 13.49 -0.20 -22.41
C LEU A 752 14.68 0.25 -23.28
N LYS A 753 15.28 -0.63 -24.09
CA LYS A 753 16.31 -0.28 -25.07
C LYS A 753 15.73 0.53 -26.23
N ASP A 754 14.53 0.16 -26.68
CA ASP A 754 13.91 0.70 -27.88
C ASP A 754 13.62 2.21 -27.74
N PHE A 755 13.33 2.66 -26.51
CA PHE A 755 13.27 4.08 -26.11
C PHE A 755 14.61 4.85 -26.15
N ARG A 756 15.71 4.23 -26.59
CA ARG A 756 17.08 4.81 -26.67
C ARG A 756 17.62 5.33 -25.33
N LEU A 757 17.33 4.63 -24.23
CA LEU A 757 17.86 4.96 -22.90
C LEU A 757 19.40 4.87 -22.86
N PRO A 758 20.10 5.76 -22.12
CA PRO A 758 21.55 5.71 -21.99
C PRO A 758 22.04 4.37 -21.42
N SER A 759 23.14 3.83 -21.96
CA SER A 759 23.68 2.52 -21.55
C SER A 759 24.02 2.43 -20.06
N LYS A 760 24.32 3.57 -19.40
CA LYS A 760 24.47 3.66 -17.93
C LYS A 760 23.15 3.42 -17.18
N ALA A 761 22.04 3.98 -17.66
CA ALA A 761 20.72 3.76 -17.07
C ALA A 761 20.25 2.32 -17.30
N LEU A 762 20.43 1.78 -18.52
CA LEU A 762 20.12 0.38 -18.82
C LEU A 762 21.01 -0.60 -18.02
N ARG A 763 22.29 -0.28 -17.82
CA ARG A 763 23.19 -1.01 -16.90
C ARG A 763 22.64 -0.98 -15.47
N ASN A 764 22.19 0.16 -14.96
CA ASN A 764 21.58 0.24 -13.62
C ASN A 764 20.33 -0.64 -13.52
N VAL A 765 19.42 -0.61 -14.51
CA VAL A 765 18.24 -1.50 -14.54
C VAL A 765 18.64 -2.97 -14.54
N TYR A 766 19.66 -3.34 -15.32
CA TYR A 766 20.25 -4.69 -15.28
C TYR A 766 20.79 -5.02 -13.87
N SER A 767 21.58 -4.14 -13.27
CA SER A 767 22.18 -4.37 -11.95
C SER A 767 21.14 -4.57 -10.85
N TYR A 768 20.11 -3.71 -10.78
CA TYR A 768 19.09 -3.81 -9.74
C TYR A 768 18.06 -4.92 -9.98
N THR A 769 17.75 -5.30 -11.23
CA THR A 769 16.63 -6.23 -11.53
C THR A 769 17.04 -7.61 -12.07
N ILE A 770 18.27 -7.78 -12.54
CA ILE A 770 18.79 -9.03 -13.15
C ILE A 770 20.05 -9.50 -12.44
N GLU A 771 21.06 -8.63 -12.31
CA GLU A 771 22.33 -8.96 -11.65
C GLU A 771 22.11 -9.30 -10.17
N SER A 772 21.23 -8.57 -9.48
CA SER A 772 20.77 -8.87 -8.13
C SER A 772 20.18 -10.28 -7.96
N ILE A 773 19.53 -10.83 -9.00
CA ILE A 773 18.99 -12.19 -9.01
C ILE A 773 20.09 -13.21 -9.31
N LEU A 774 20.98 -12.91 -10.27
CA LEU A 774 22.13 -13.76 -10.62
C LEU A 774 23.17 -13.86 -9.49
N MET A 775 23.31 -12.81 -8.68
CA MET A 775 24.23 -12.73 -7.54
C MET A 775 23.67 -13.34 -6.23
N GLY A 776 22.42 -13.83 -6.22
CA GLY A 776 21.77 -14.34 -5.00
C GLY A 776 22.42 -15.63 -4.48
N ASN A 777 23.16 -15.54 -3.37
CA ASN A 777 23.99 -16.63 -2.79
C ASN A 777 24.91 -17.31 -3.83
N ILE A 778 25.41 -16.57 -4.82
CA ILE A 778 26.19 -17.10 -5.96
C ILE A 778 27.41 -17.93 -5.54
N MET A 779 27.97 -17.63 -4.37
CA MET A 779 29.06 -18.36 -3.72
C MET A 779 28.82 -19.88 -3.61
N THR A 780 27.59 -20.30 -3.36
CA THR A 780 27.25 -21.70 -3.02
C THR A 780 27.09 -22.57 -4.25
N TRP A 781 26.41 -22.05 -5.29
CA TRP A 781 25.86 -22.87 -6.37
C TRP A 781 26.53 -22.64 -7.73
N PHE A 782 27.32 -21.57 -7.91
CA PHE A 782 27.91 -21.27 -9.22
C PHE A 782 29.16 -22.09 -9.52
N GLY A 783 30.10 -22.21 -8.56
CA GLY A 783 31.35 -22.94 -8.76
C GLY A 783 31.15 -24.41 -9.10
N ASN A 784 30.13 -25.03 -8.49
CA ASN A 784 29.80 -26.45 -8.68
C ASN A 784 28.68 -26.66 -9.72
N SER A 785 28.37 -25.64 -10.55
CA SER A 785 27.34 -25.75 -11.59
C SER A 785 27.83 -26.49 -12.84
N THR A 786 26.94 -27.21 -13.52
CA THR A 786 27.30 -27.96 -14.73
C THR A 786 27.71 -27.04 -15.88
N MET A 787 28.46 -27.55 -16.87
CA MET A 787 28.73 -26.82 -18.11
C MET A 787 27.43 -26.38 -18.83
N GLN A 788 26.35 -27.14 -18.70
CA GLN A 788 25.04 -26.82 -19.26
C GLN A 788 24.37 -25.64 -18.52
N ASP A 789 24.46 -25.62 -17.20
CA ASP A 789 23.98 -24.54 -16.34
C ASP A 789 24.78 -23.25 -16.54
N GLY A 790 26.11 -23.33 -16.57
CA GLY A 790 26.99 -22.22 -16.95
C GLY A 790 26.65 -21.66 -18.34
N ARG A 791 26.39 -22.53 -19.33
CA ARG A 791 25.89 -22.15 -20.66
C ARG A 791 24.47 -21.54 -20.61
N ALA A 792 23.61 -21.90 -19.66
CA ALA A 792 22.27 -21.31 -19.48
C ALA A 792 22.33 -19.91 -18.87
N LEU A 793 23.11 -19.74 -17.81
CA LEU A 793 23.38 -18.45 -17.16
C LEU A 793 24.09 -17.48 -18.12
N GLN A 794 25.15 -17.94 -18.80
CA GLN A 794 25.87 -17.10 -19.74
C GLN A 794 25.03 -16.76 -20.98
N ARG A 795 24.01 -17.56 -21.36
CA ARG A 795 23.01 -17.18 -22.39
C ARG A 795 22.16 -15.98 -21.97
N VAL A 796 21.72 -15.89 -20.70
CA VAL A 796 20.95 -14.72 -20.23
C VAL A 796 21.82 -13.47 -20.05
N VAL A 797 23.07 -13.62 -19.59
CA VAL A 797 24.04 -12.50 -19.52
C VAL A 797 24.42 -12.01 -20.93
N ARG A 798 24.69 -12.91 -21.89
CA ARG A 798 24.91 -12.56 -23.30
C ARG A 798 23.68 -11.88 -23.92
N SER A 799 22.47 -12.25 -23.50
CA SER A 799 21.23 -11.59 -23.94
C SER A 799 21.19 -10.13 -23.44
N ALA A 800 21.47 -9.88 -22.15
CA ALA A 800 21.61 -8.52 -21.64
C ALA A 800 22.71 -7.72 -22.36
N LYS A 801 23.86 -8.34 -22.66
CA LYS A 801 24.97 -7.72 -23.42
C LYS A 801 24.54 -7.29 -24.83
N ARG A 802 23.77 -8.10 -25.56
CA ARG A 802 23.21 -7.77 -26.89
C ARG A 802 22.14 -6.67 -26.82
N ILE A 803 21.41 -6.60 -25.71
CA ILE A 803 20.41 -5.54 -25.49
C ILE A 803 21.12 -4.20 -25.22
N ILE A 804 22.00 -4.14 -24.21
CA ILE A 804 22.58 -2.88 -23.70
C ILE A 804 23.88 -2.47 -24.43
N HIS A 805 24.38 -3.29 -25.37
CA HIS A 805 25.63 -3.07 -26.12
C HIS A 805 26.85 -2.76 -25.24
N THR A 806 26.84 -3.29 -24.01
CA THR A 806 27.75 -2.90 -22.93
C THR A 806 28.46 -4.14 -22.38
N LYS A 807 29.78 -4.04 -22.16
CA LYS A 807 30.52 -5.08 -21.42
C LYS A 807 29.99 -5.13 -19.98
N PHE A 808 29.48 -6.28 -19.57
CA PHE A 808 29.30 -6.65 -18.16
C PHE A 808 30.50 -7.47 -17.71
N PRO A 809 30.86 -7.46 -16.41
CA PRO A 809 31.72 -8.49 -15.86
C PRO A 809 31.11 -9.87 -16.18
N ASP A 810 31.95 -10.85 -16.51
CA ASP A 810 31.47 -12.22 -16.66
C ASP A 810 31.09 -12.81 -15.30
N LEU A 811 30.21 -13.81 -15.31
CA LEU A 811 29.66 -14.34 -14.07
C LEU A 811 30.71 -15.09 -13.22
N HIS A 812 31.80 -15.55 -13.85
CA HIS A 812 32.92 -16.18 -13.16
C HIS A 812 33.80 -15.14 -12.46
N SER A 813 34.16 -14.01 -13.07
CA SER A 813 34.88 -12.93 -12.36
C SER A 813 34.05 -12.29 -11.24
N ILE A 814 32.72 -12.21 -11.38
CA ILE A 814 31.81 -11.84 -10.29
C ILE A 814 31.91 -12.83 -9.13
N TYR A 815 31.83 -14.13 -9.44
CA TYR A 815 31.97 -15.21 -8.47
C TYR A 815 33.34 -15.15 -7.79
N SER A 816 34.46 -15.23 -8.54
CA SER A 816 35.82 -15.19 -7.99
C SER A 816 36.09 -13.94 -7.15
N LYS A 817 35.61 -12.76 -7.57
CA LYS A 817 35.74 -11.53 -6.77
C LYS A 817 34.97 -11.62 -5.45
N ARG A 818 33.80 -12.26 -5.43
CA ARG A 818 33.07 -12.56 -4.20
C ARG A 818 33.77 -13.61 -3.34
N CYS A 819 34.36 -14.66 -3.94
CA CYS A 819 35.15 -15.66 -3.23
C CYS A 819 36.28 -14.97 -2.46
N TRP A 820 37.11 -14.18 -3.14
CA TRP A 820 38.19 -13.40 -2.54
C TRP A 820 37.69 -12.41 -1.47
N THR A 821 36.59 -11.71 -1.72
CA THR A 821 36.01 -10.75 -0.76
C THR A 821 35.43 -11.43 0.48
N LYS A 822 34.98 -12.69 0.38
CA LYS A 822 34.46 -13.47 1.51
C LYS A 822 35.59 -14.17 2.26
N ALA A 823 36.53 -14.81 1.57
CA ALA A 823 37.70 -15.46 2.15
C ALA A 823 38.51 -14.48 3.02
N ARG A 824 38.77 -13.26 2.52
CA ARG A 824 39.43 -12.17 3.29
C ARG A 824 38.66 -11.68 4.51
N LYS A 825 37.38 -12.06 4.69
CA LYS A 825 36.59 -11.81 5.91
C LYS A 825 36.62 -13.00 6.86
N ILE A 826 36.53 -14.22 6.32
CA ILE A 826 36.62 -15.47 7.09
C ILE A 826 38.01 -15.63 7.72
N VAL A 827 39.08 -15.41 6.95
CA VAL A 827 40.48 -15.52 7.42
C VAL A 827 40.80 -14.50 8.51
N LYS A 828 40.10 -13.35 8.54
CA LYS A 828 40.26 -12.31 9.57
C LYS A 828 39.50 -12.60 10.87
N ASP A 829 38.67 -13.64 10.91
CA ASP A 829 37.95 -14.09 12.10
C ASP A 829 38.39 -15.53 12.41
N LEU A 830 39.32 -15.68 13.35
CA LEU A 830 39.83 -16.98 13.79
C LEU A 830 38.74 -17.83 14.48
N SER A 831 37.62 -17.22 14.90
CA SER A 831 36.45 -17.92 15.47
C SER A 831 35.43 -18.36 14.41
N HIS A 832 35.65 -18.03 13.13
CA HIS A 832 34.71 -18.37 12.06
C HIS A 832 34.79 -19.88 11.76
N PRO A 833 33.68 -20.63 11.63
CA PRO A 833 33.70 -22.09 11.51
C PRO A 833 34.36 -22.53 10.20
N ASN A 834 34.13 -21.76 9.13
CA ASN A 834 34.81 -21.95 7.84
C ASN A 834 36.27 -21.44 7.82
N ASN A 835 36.83 -20.95 8.93
CA ASN A 835 38.24 -20.51 9.00
C ASN A 835 39.19 -21.69 8.76
N GLY A 836 38.83 -22.88 9.26
CA GLY A 836 39.57 -24.13 9.01
C GLY A 836 39.71 -24.49 7.51
N LEU A 837 38.80 -24.04 6.64
CA LEU A 837 38.91 -24.20 5.18
C LEU A 837 40.07 -23.38 4.57
N PHE A 838 40.64 -22.46 5.34
CA PHE A 838 41.77 -21.61 4.99
C PHE A 838 42.97 -21.84 5.93
N SER A 839 42.97 -22.93 6.71
CA SER A 839 44.04 -23.28 7.66
C SER A 839 45.42 -23.37 6.99
N LEU A 840 45.51 -23.98 5.80
CA LEU A 840 46.72 -24.01 4.96
C LEU A 840 47.23 -22.61 4.53
N CYS A 841 46.41 -21.56 4.63
CA CYS A 841 46.78 -20.19 4.27
C CYS A 841 47.04 -19.27 5.48
N LEU A 842 46.95 -19.78 6.72
CA LEU A 842 46.88 -18.95 7.93
C LEU A 842 48.18 -18.81 8.73
N GLN A 843 49.28 -19.45 8.31
CA GLN A 843 50.59 -19.35 8.96
C GLN A 843 51.29 -17.97 8.83
N VAL A 844 50.63 -16.92 8.32
CA VAL A 844 51.31 -15.71 7.79
C VAL A 844 50.87 -14.36 8.40
N CYS A 845 49.71 -14.26 9.06
CA CYS A 845 49.14 -12.93 9.45
C CYS A 845 48.62 -12.86 10.89
N THR A 846 49.49 -12.46 11.83
CA THR A 846 49.14 -12.09 13.21
C THR A 846 49.32 -10.59 13.48
N LEU A 847 48.75 -10.11 14.59
CA LEU A 847 48.95 -8.79 15.23
C LEU A 847 48.57 -7.52 14.45
N GLN A 848 47.54 -6.80 14.94
CA GLN A 848 47.74 -5.45 15.47
C GLN A 848 46.57 -5.02 16.36
N THR A 849 46.88 -4.37 17.49
CA THR A 849 45.95 -3.75 18.44
C THR A 849 45.76 -2.26 18.13
N CYS A 850 44.65 -1.66 18.57
CA CYS A 850 44.55 -0.19 18.65
C CYS A 850 43.45 0.27 19.63
N ASN A 851 43.69 1.40 20.31
CA ASN A 851 42.80 1.98 21.34
C ASN A 851 41.67 2.85 20.75
N VAL A 852 40.63 3.12 21.57
CA VAL A 852 39.74 4.28 21.41
C VAL A 852 39.49 4.93 22.78
N GLN A 853 39.84 6.20 22.92
CA GLN A 853 39.37 7.10 23.98
C GLN A 853 38.43 8.16 23.37
N THR A 854 37.60 8.80 24.22
CA THR A 854 36.80 10.00 23.93
C THR A 854 35.70 9.84 22.85
N LEU A 855 34.54 10.50 22.93
CA LEU A 855 34.26 11.84 23.48
C LEU A 855 32.82 11.94 24.05
N THR A 856 32.60 12.92 24.92
CA THR A 856 31.35 13.18 25.65
C THR A 856 30.57 14.38 25.10
N SER A 857 29.24 14.26 24.94
CA SER A 857 28.29 15.38 24.97
C SER A 857 26.85 14.87 25.06
N GLY A 858 26.04 15.34 26.02
CA GLY A 858 24.62 14.92 26.14
C GLY A 858 24.00 15.00 27.54
N HIS A 859 24.53 15.83 28.45
CA HIS A 859 24.06 15.92 29.83
C HIS A 859 22.87 16.88 30.01
N GLN A 860 21.66 16.32 30.18
CA GLN A 860 20.58 16.98 30.95
C GLN A 860 19.50 16.01 31.50
N THR A 861 19.74 14.69 31.49
CA THR A 861 18.79 13.67 32.00
C THR A 861 19.45 12.60 32.87
N LEU A 862 20.61 12.90 33.49
CA LEU A 862 21.48 11.90 34.13
C LEU A 862 21.61 12.03 35.66
N THR A 863 21.22 13.16 36.24
CA THR A 863 21.33 13.45 37.69
C THR A 863 20.09 13.08 38.52
N SER A 864 18.98 12.66 37.89
CA SER A 864 17.69 12.43 38.57
C SER A 864 17.34 10.96 38.82
N GLY A 865 18.19 10.02 38.41
CA GLY A 865 17.91 8.57 38.49
C GLY A 865 16.70 8.08 37.67
N HIS A 866 16.04 8.95 36.88
CA HIS A 866 14.76 8.66 36.23
C HIS A 866 14.78 8.93 34.72
N VAL A 867 14.71 7.85 33.92
CA VAL A 867 14.64 7.93 32.46
C VAL A 867 13.21 8.20 31.99
N PRO A 868 12.94 9.30 31.25
CA PRO A 868 11.59 9.63 30.79
C PRO A 868 10.89 8.51 30.01
N THR A 869 9.62 8.25 30.34
CA THR A 869 8.81 7.17 29.74
C THR A 869 8.52 7.35 28.24
N VAL A 870 8.99 8.43 27.61
CA VAL A 870 8.99 8.64 26.16
C VAL A 870 10.05 7.74 25.49
N TYR A 871 11.23 7.57 26.11
CA TYR A 871 12.34 6.83 25.51
C TYR A 871 12.22 5.30 25.64
N LYS A 872 11.42 4.81 26.59
CA LYS A 872 11.16 3.38 26.83
C LYS A 872 10.10 2.74 25.89
N LYS A 873 9.52 3.50 24.95
CA LYS A 873 8.36 3.07 24.13
C LYS A 873 8.76 2.49 22.76
N ALA A 874 8.71 1.16 22.63
CA ALA A 874 8.80 0.45 21.36
C ALA A 874 7.42 0.34 20.67
N ARG A 875 7.40 0.29 19.33
CA ARG A 875 6.19 -0.02 18.55
C ARG A 875 6.41 -1.22 17.64
N VAL A 876 5.68 -2.30 17.91
CA VAL A 876 5.74 -3.55 17.14
C VAL A 876 4.77 -3.50 15.97
N ILE A 877 5.24 -3.81 14.76
CA ILE A 877 4.43 -3.91 13.53
C ILE A 877 4.58 -5.33 12.98
N PRO A 878 3.51 -6.15 12.91
CA PRO A 878 3.58 -7.45 12.26
C PRO A 878 3.64 -7.31 10.74
N ILE A 879 4.67 -7.91 10.12
CA ILE A 879 4.89 -7.91 8.66
C ILE A 879 4.78 -9.35 8.14
N LEU A 880 3.98 -9.57 7.09
CA LEU A 880 3.76 -10.90 6.52
C LEU A 880 5.06 -11.46 5.88
N LYS A 881 5.43 -12.71 6.22
CA LYS A 881 6.72 -13.34 5.87
C LYS A 881 6.99 -13.39 4.36
N LYS A 882 5.95 -13.57 3.53
CA LYS A 882 6.00 -13.54 2.04
C LYS A 882 4.64 -13.02 1.52
N PRO A 883 4.57 -12.26 0.40
CA PRO A 883 3.30 -11.65 -0.06
C PRO A 883 2.20 -12.61 -0.53
N ALA A 884 2.52 -13.89 -0.72
CA ALA A 884 1.59 -14.93 -1.15
C ALA A 884 1.29 -15.97 -0.06
N LEU A 885 1.74 -15.73 1.18
CA LEU A 885 1.33 -16.55 2.33
C LEU A 885 -0.04 -16.09 2.86
N ASP A 886 -0.71 -17.01 3.55
CA ASP A 886 -1.97 -16.81 4.25
C ASP A 886 -1.86 -15.73 5.34
N PRO A 887 -2.62 -14.62 5.26
CA PRO A 887 -2.59 -13.54 6.24
C PRO A 887 -3.52 -13.71 7.47
N SER A 888 -4.14 -14.87 7.70
CA SER A 888 -4.81 -15.20 8.98
C SER A 888 -3.83 -15.77 9.99
N ASP A 889 -3.02 -16.72 9.53
CA ASP A 889 -2.09 -17.45 10.38
C ASP A 889 -1.11 -16.46 11.03
N ILE A 890 -1.21 -16.32 12.35
CA ILE A 890 -0.39 -15.36 13.08
C ILE A 890 1.10 -15.74 12.99
N ASN A 891 1.39 -17.03 12.76
CA ASN A 891 2.74 -17.56 12.52
C ASN A 891 3.31 -17.16 11.14
N ASN A 892 2.46 -16.71 10.20
CA ASN A 892 2.92 -16.17 8.91
C ASN A 892 3.37 -14.71 8.99
N TYR A 893 3.26 -14.04 10.14
CA TYR A 893 3.83 -12.71 10.37
C TYR A 893 5.17 -12.79 11.11
N ARG A 894 6.05 -11.80 10.90
CA ARG A 894 7.17 -11.45 11.79
C ARG A 894 6.82 -10.14 12.51
N PRO A 895 6.70 -10.09 13.85
CA PRO A 895 6.67 -8.83 14.59
C PRO A 895 7.98 -8.04 14.40
N VAL A 896 7.89 -6.75 14.06
CA VAL A 896 9.06 -5.88 13.86
C VAL A 896 8.94 -4.60 14.68
N SER A 897 9.85 -4.43 15.64
CA SER A 897 9.87 -3.34 16.61
C SER A 897 10.66 -2.14 16.10
N LEU A 898 10.09 -0.94 16.22
CA LEU A 898 10.75 0.33 15.87
C LEU A 898 11.04 1.16 17.13
N LEU A 899 12.27 1.68 17.22
CA LEU A 899 12.84 2.47 18.33
C LEU A 899 13.52 3.75 17.81
N SER A 900 13.87 4.69 18.71
CA SER A 900 14.47 5.99 18.38
C SER A 900 15.99 5.89 18.06
N PHE A 901 16.60 7.01 17.64
CA PHE A 901 17.86 7.01 16.87
C PHE A 901 19.18 6.97 17.67
N LEU A 902 19.23 7.50 18.90
CA LEU A 902 20.44 7.73 19.72
C LEU A 902 21.01 6.44 20.39
N SER A 903 21.09 5.35 19.63
CA SER A 903 20.76 4.04 20.21
C SER A 903 21.54 2.85 19.66
N LYS A 904 22.80 3.08 19.23
CA LYS A 904 23.45 2.22 18.21
C LYS A 904 24.92 1.82 18.45
N ILE A 905 25.55 2.21 19.57
CA ILE A 905 27.02 2.12 19.75
C ILE A 905 27.35 1.38 21.07
N GLN A 906 28.63 1.01 21.27
CA GLN A 906 29.23 0.45 22.49
C GLN A 906 28.63 -0.88 22.97
N LEU A 907 29.04 -2.01 22.35
CA LEU A 907 28.98 -3.32 23.02
C LEU A 907 29.75 -4.40 22.26
N SER A 908 29.54 -4.54 20.95
CA SER A 908 29.98 -5.74 20.21
C SER A 908 31.48 -6.02 20.39
N ASP A 909 32.22 -4.96 20.68
CA ASP A 909 33.61 -4.88 21.07
C ASP A 909 33.92 -5.69 22.35
N TYR A 910 33.10 -5.59 23.41
CA TYR A 910 33.26 -6.32 24.69
C TYR A 910 33.02 -7.83 24.55
N LEU A 911 31.99 -8.24 23.82
CA LEU A 911 31.70 -9.66 23.58
C LEU A 911 32.74 -10.32 22.68
N MET A 912 33.32 -9.56 21.73
CA MET A 912 34.48 -9.98 20.94
C MET A 912 35.77 -10.05 21.76
N GLN A 913 35.95 -9.17 22.76
CA GLN A 913 37.12 -9.19 23.65
C GLN A 913 37.12 -10.37 24.63
N ASN A 914 35.95 -10.97 24.92
CA ASN A 914 35.79 -12.04 25.91
C ASN A 914 35.39 -13.42 25.32
N ASN A 915 35.42 -13.60 23.99
CA ASN A 915 35.16 -14.87 23.28
C ASN A 915 33.78 -15.57 23.52
N LEU A 916 32.77 -14.85 24.02
CA LEU A 916 31.47 -15.45 24.41
C LEU A 916 30.50 -15.68 23.23
N HIS A 917 30.93 -16.32 22.14
CA HIS A 917 30.10 -16.55 20.94
C HIS A 917 30.26 -17.95 20.32
N ASP A 918 29.13 -18.61 20.05
CA ASP A 918 29.08 -19.87 19.28
C ASP A 918 29.68 -19.68 17.87
N PRO A 919 30.70 -20.47 17.47
CA PRO A 919 31.27 -20.37 16.13
C PRO A 919 30.25 -20.73 15.03
N ASN A 920 29.36 -21.71 15.23
CA ASN A 920 28.50 -22.22 14.17
C ASN A 920 27.23 -21.38 13.92
N GLN A 921 26.99 -20.33 14.71
CA GLN A 921 25.94 -19.35 14.47
C GLN A 921 26.39 -18.29 13.44
N SER A 922 25.78 -18.33 12.26
CA SER A 922 26.03 -17.38 11.15
C SER A 922 24.97 -16.29 11.01
N GLY A 923 23.88 -16.37 11.77
CA GLY A 923 22.90 -15.29 11.86
C GLY A 923 23.46 -14.11 12.66
N PHE A 924 23.45 -12.92 12.07
CA PHE A 924 23.76 -11.63 12.73
C PHE A 924 25.16 -11.44 13.34
N LYS A 925 26.04 -12.45 13.33
CA LYS A 925 27.48 -12.31 13.65
C LYS A 925 28.21 -11.51 12.56
N ALA A 926 29.20 -10.71 12.93
CA ALA A 926 30.07 -10.02 11.97
C ALA A 926 30.87 -11.02 11.11
N ALA A 927 31.33 -10.62 9.92
CA ALA A 927 31.97 -11.47 8.88
C ALA A 927 31.09 -12.60 8.27
N HIS A 928 30.21 -13.23 9.06
CA HIS A 928 29.27 -14.27 8.65
C HIS A 928 28.13 -13.77 7.73
N SER A 929 27.40 -14.68 7.08
CA SER A 929 26.27 -14.39 6.17
C SER A 929 25.50 -15.66 5.76
N THR A 930 24.39 -15.50 5.01
CA THR A 930 23.69 -16.65 4.38
C THR A 930 24.63 -17.49 3.51
N GLU A 931 25.55 -16.84 2.79
CA GLU A 931 26.56 -17.50 1.96
C GLU A 931 27.55 -18.34 2.79
N THR A 932 27.87 -17.98 4.05
CA THR A 932 28.80 -18.78 4.88
C THR A 932 28.14 -19.98 5.53
N ALA A 933 26.88 -19.83 5.97
CA ALA A 933 26.06 -20.96 6.45
C ALA A 933 25.82 -21.99 5.34
N LEU A 934 25.43 -21.52 4.14
CA LEU A 934 25.26 -22.39 2.97
C LEU A 934 26.57 -23.10 2.59
N LEU A 935 27.71 -22.41 2.61
CA LEU A 935 29.02 -23.03 2.34
C LEU A 935 29.37 -24.11 3.37
N ALA A 936 29.12 -23.88 4.66
CA ALA A 936 29.37 -24.87 5.70
C ALA A 936 28.55 -26.16 5.51
N VAL A 937 27.27 -26.03 5.10
CA VAL A 937 26.41 -27.16 4.75
C VAL A 937 26.95 -27.90 3.52
N THR A 938 27.20 -27.18 2.41
CA THR A 938 27.64 -27.83 1.17
C THR A 938 29.01 -28.48 1.30
N GLU A 939 29.93 -27.89 2.05
CA GLU A 939 31.27 -28.46 2.24
C GLU A 939 31.22 -29.80 2.98
N LYS A 940 30.35 -29.95 3.98
CA LYS A 940 30.16 -31.23 4.68
C LYS A 940 29.54 -32.31 3.79
N LEU A 941 28.62 -31.95 2.90
CA LEU A 941 28.06 -32.86 1.89
C LEU A 941 29.10 -33.25 0.82
N HIS A 942 29.99 -32.32 0.44
CA HIS A 942 31.12 -32.60 -0.46
C HIS A 942 32.19 -33.47 0.21
N ALA A 943 32.48 -33.27 1.49
CA ALA A 943 33.36 -34.13 2.28
C ALA A 943 32.80 -35.56 2.41
N ALA A 944 31.49 -35.71 2.67
CA ALA A 944 30.82 -37.02 2.67
C ALA A 944 31.01 -37.77 1.36
N ARG A 945 30.71 -37.09 0.24
CA ARG A 945 30.86 -37.59 -1.12
C ARG A 945 32.31 -37.97 -1.45
N SER A 946 33.29 -37.18 -0.99
CA SER A 946 34.72 -37.49 -1.18
C SER A 946 35.19 -38.68 -0.33
N ALA A 947 34.64 -38.86 0.88
CA ALA A 947 34.91 -39.99 1.76
C ALA A 947 34.09 -41.26 1.41
N LYS A 948 33.16 -41.18 0.46
CA LYS A 948 32.16 -42.23 0.14
C LYS A 948 31.29 -42.65 1.34
N LEU A 949 31.07 -41.73 2.28
CA LEU A 949 30.23 -41.91 3.45
C LEU A 949 28.83 -41.36 3.19
N SER A 950 27.82 -42.01 3.75
CA SER A 950 26.45 -41.49 3.73
C SER A 950 26.35 -40.20 4.51
N SER A 951 25.71 -39.18 3.93
CA SER A 951 25.38 -37.94 4.65
C SER A 951 23.89 -37.86 4.93
N VAL A 952 23.54 -37.51 6.16
CA VAL A 952 22.18 -37.12 6.53
C VAL A 952 22.16 -35.64 6.89
N LEU A 953 21.15 -34.96 6.35
CA LEU A 953 20.96 -33.53 6.45
C LEU A 953 19.52 -33.28 6.90
N ILE A 954 19.34 -32.79 8.14
CA ILE A 954 18.01 -32.48 8.67
C ILE A 954 17.89 -30.98 8.97
N LEU A 955 16.86 -30.37 8.40
CA LEU A 955 16.50 -28.97 8.64
C LEU A 955 15.51 -28.91 9.81
N LEU A 956 15.92 -28.35 10.95
CA LEU A 956 15.11 -28.25 12.16
C LEU A 956 14.44 -26.86 12.25
N ASP A 957 13.11 -26.80 12.11
CA ASP A 957 12.31 -25.56 12.31
C ASP A 957 11.92 -25.44 13.80
N LEU A 958 12.59 -24.53 14.52
CA LEU A 958 12.31 -24.26 15.94
C LEU A 958 11.05 -23.39 16.08
N SER A 959 9.97 -23.97 16.63
CA SER A 959 8.68 -23.31 16.81
C SER A 959 8.73 -22.27 17.93
N ALA A 960 8.33 -21.04 17.61
CA ALA A 960 8.06 -19.95 18.57
C ALA A 960 9.18 -19.70 19.61
N ALA A 961 10.44 -19.93 19.23
CA ALA A 961 11.60 -20.07 20.15
C ALA A 961 11.97 -18.83 21.01
N PHE A 962 11.21 -17.76 20.91
CA PHE A 962 11.32 -16.56 21.74
C PHE A 962 10.30 -16.47 22.86
N ASP A 963 9.16 -17.15 22.71
CA ASP A 963 7.98 -16.94 23.54
C ASP A 963 7.87 -17.97 24.69
N THR A 964 8.79 -18.94 24.77
CA THR A 964 8.66 -20.14 25.63
C THR A 964 9.73 -20.30 26.72
N VAL A 965 10.74 -19.43 26.78
CA VAL A 965 11.93 -19.52 27.66
C VAL A 965 11.61 -19.63 29.16
N ASN A 966 12.16 -20.61 29.89
CA ASN A 966 11.85 -20.84 31.30
C ASN A 966 12.56 -19.85 32.28
N HIS A 967 11.79 -19.27 33.23
CA HIS A 967 12.31 -18.29 34.19
C HIS A 967 13.23 -18.86 35.27
N LYS A 968 12.93 -20.06 35.79
CA LYS A 968 13.77 -20.69 36.83
C LYS A 968 15.12 -21.12 36.27
N THR A 969 15.12 -21.67 35.05
CA THR A 969 16.35 -22.01 34.31
C THR A 969 17.18 -20.76 34.03
N LEU A 970 16.56 -19.65 33.61
CA LEU A 970 17.25 -18.37 33.43
C LEU A 970 17.90 -17.89 34.75
N LEU A 971 17.16 -17.91 35.87
CA LEU A 971 17.68 -17.48 37.18
C LEU A 971 18.82 -18.36 37.71
N SER A 972 18.82 -19.66 37.43
CA SER A 972 19.95 -20.52 37.79
C SER A 972 21.16 -20.27 36.87
N THR A 973 20.95 -20.08 35.57
CA THR A 973 22.02 -19.77 34.62
C THR A 973 22.72 -18.44 34.95
N LEU A 974 21.96 -17.38 35.25
CA LEU A 974 22.49 -16.09 35.69
C LEU A 974 23.28 -16.20 37.01
N LYS A 975 22.86 -17.09 37.92
CA LYS A 975 23.58 -17.35 39.17
C LYS A 975 24.87 -18.13 38.96
N SER A 976 24.90 -19.09 38.01
CA SER A 976 26.14 -19.79 37.61
C SER A 976 27.11 -18.93 36.79
N LEU A 977 26.63 -17.83 36.20
CA LEU A 977 27.46 -16.82 35.53
C LEU A 977 28.01 -15.74 36.50
N GLY A 978 27.54 -15.71 37.76
CA GLY A 978 28.12 -14.92 38.84
C GLY A 978 27.22 -13.84 39.45
N ILE A 979 25.96 -13.67 39.00
CA ILE A 979 25.08 -12.60 39.50
C ILE A 979 24.46 -12.96 40.86
N CYS A 980 24.77 -12.14 41.88
CA CYS A 980 24.47 -12.39 43.29
C CYS A 980 23.93 -11.14 44.03
N GLY A 981 23.53 -11.32 45.30
CA GLY A 981 23.16 -10.23 46.22
C GLY A 981 21.88 -9.48 45.84
N THR A 982 21.79 -8.21 46.23
CA THR A 982 20.61 -7.35 46.05
C THR A 982 20.11 -7.28 44.61
N ALA A 983 21.00 -7.41 43.62
CA ALA A 983 20.62 -7.48 42.20
C ALA A 983 19.87 -8.79 41.88
N TRP A 984 20.33 -9.92 42.40
CA TRP A 984 19.66 -11.22 42.24
C TRP A 984 18.32 -11.25 42.98
N GLU A 985 18.24 -10.69 44.18
CA GLU A 985 17.00 -10.58 44.96
C GLU A 985 15.97 -9.68 44.26
N TRP A 986 16.42 -8.59 43.63
CA TRP A 986 15.57 -7.72 42.81
C TRP A 986 15.03 -8.45 41.57
N PHE A 987 15.85 -9.27 40.89
CA PHE A 987 15.37 -10.14 39.79
C PHE A 987 14.41 -11.23 40.26
N ALA A 988 14.61 -11.82 41.44
CA ALA A 988 13.70 -12.80 42.02
C ALA A 988 12.35 -12.16 42.38
N SER A 989 12.37 -11.02 43.06
CA SER A 989 11.18 -10.21 43.39
C SER A 989 10.44 -9.70 42.16
N TYR A 990 11.14 -9.49 41.04
CA TYR A 990 10.52 -9.08 39.77
C TYR A 990 9.78 -10.23 39.04
N LEU A 991 10.27 -11.46 39.18
CA LEU A 991 9.73 -12.62 38.44
C LEU A 991 8.62 -13.35 39.20
N ASP A 992 8.58 -13.32 40.54
CA ASP A 992 7.40 -13.81 41.28
C ASP A 992 6.20 -12.84 41.14
N GLY A 993 4.99 -13.36 41.31
CA GLY A 993 3.74 -12.61 41.18
C GLY A 993 3.31 -12.30 39.73
N CYS A 994 4.17 -12.50 38.73
CA CYS A 994 3.85 -12.23 37.32
C CYS A 994 2.59 -12.98 36.83
N SER A 995 1.61 -12.23 36.34
CA SER A 995 0.36 -12.76 35.76
C SER A 995 0.02 -12.06 34.45
N TYR A 996 -0.76 -12.74 33.60
CA TYR A 996 -1.24 -12.22 32.34
C TYR A 996 -2.76 -12.41 32.20
N GLN A 997 -3.37 -11.58 31.35
CA GLN A 997 -4.78 -11.64 31.02
C GLN A 997 -4.95 -11.39 29.52
N VAL A 998 -5.71 -12.26 28.85
CA VAL A 998 -6.09 -12.08 27.45
C VAL A 998 -7.48 -11.44 27.45
N THR A 999 -7.59 -10.20 26.98
CA THR A 999 -8.83 -9.40 27.05
C THR A 999 -9.99 -10.08 26.32
N TRP A 1000 -11.20 -10.18 26.85
CA TRP A 1000 -11.82 -9.53 28.03
C TRP A 1000 -12.62 -10.61 28.79
N ASN A 1001 -12.60 -10.61 30.13
CA ASN A 1001 -13.25 -11.59 31.02
C ASN A 1001 -12.67 -13.03 31.02
N SER A 1002 -11.34 -13.18 30.97
CA SER A 1002 -10.67 -14.33 31.62
C SER A 1002 -10.16 -13.91 33.00
N ALA A 1003 -10.22 -14.79 34.00
CA ALA A 1003 -9.51 -14.56 35.26
C ALA A 1003 -7.98 -14.51 35.01
N PRO A 1004 -7.19 -13.80 35.85
CA PRO A 1004 -5.74 -13.77 35.73
C PRO A 1004 -5.14 -15.17 35.87
N ARG A 1005 -4.11 -15.49 35.07
CA ARG A 1005 -3.28 -16.68 35.27
C ARG A 1005 -1.83 -16.26 35.49
N ARG A 1006 -1.14 -16.91 36.45
CA ARG A 1006 0.33 -16.79 36.59
C ARG A 1006 1.01 -17.42 35.37
N LEU A 1007 2.19 -16.91 35.00
CA LEU A 1007 3.07 -17.49 33.98
C LEU A 1007 4.41 -17.90 34.61
N SER A 1008 5.06 -18.89 34.01
CA SER A 1008 6.37 -19.42 34.44
C SER A 1008 7.40 -19.49 33.29
N THR A 1009 7.03 -19.02 32.09
CA THR A 1009 7.80 -19.13 30.84
C THR A 1009 7.62 -17.91 29.92
N GLY A 1010 8.53 -17.75 28.94
CA GLY A 1010 8.71 -16.64 27.99
C GLY A 1010 9.65 -15.52 28.52
N VAL A 1011 10.59 -15.00 27.71
CA VAL A 1011 11.62 -14.03 28.19
C VAL A 1011 11.72 -12.74 27.34
N PRO A 1012 11.92 -11.56 27.97
CA PRO A 1012 11.72 -10.26 27.33
C PRO A 1012 12.96 -9.71 26.60
N GLN A 1013 13.37 -10.35 25.49
CA GLN A 1013 14.37 -9.81 24.54
C GLN A 1013 14.00 -8.38 24.04
N GLY A 1014 14.91 -7.63 23.40
CA GLY A 1014 14.48 -6.69 22.34
C GLY A 1014 14.38 -5.20 22.65
N SER A 1015 15.42 -4.62 23.24
CA SER A 1015 15.65 -3.18 23.09
C SER A 1015 17.16 -2.88 22.96
N VAL A 1016 17.45 -1.61 22.69
CA VAL A 1016 18.67 -1.01 22.14
C VAL A 1016 19.99 -1.41 22.81
N LEU A 1017 19.96 -1.64 24.11
CA LEU A 1017 21.15 -1.98 24.89
C LEU A 1017 21.15 -3.43 25.38
N GLY A 1018 20.07 -4.19 25.16
CA GLY A 1018 19.78 -5.51 25.76
C GLY A 1018 20.95 -6.49 25.89
N PRO A 1019 21.86 -6.60 24.91
CA PRO A 1019 23.02 -7.47 25.07
C PRO A 1019 24.17 -6.95 25.96
N LEU A 1020 24.30 -5.65 26.27
CA LEU A 1020 25.17 -5.18 27.38
C LEU A 1020 24.60 -5.59 28.74
N LEU A 1021 23.34 -6.03 28.70
CA LEU A 1021 22.47 -6.38 29.80
C LEU A 1021 22.15 -7.89 29.82
N PHE A 1022 22.97 -8.63 29.08
CA PHE A 1022 23.01 -10.08 28.91
C PHE A 1022 24.50 -10.54 28.80
N SER A 1023 25.43 -9.59 28.59
CA SER A 1023 26.84 -9.73 28.96
C SER A 1023 27.06 -9.58 30.48
N LEU A 1024 25.98 -9.22 31.19
CA LEU A 1024 25.71 -9.45 32.62
C LEU A 1024 25.67 -10.95 32.94
#